data_AF-A0AAD4QRG5-F1
#
_entry.id   AF-A0AAD4QRG5-F1
#
_cell.length_a   1.000
_cell.length_b   1.000
_cell.length_c   1.000
_cell.angle_alpha   90.00
_cell.angle_beta   90.00
_cell.angle_gamma   90.00
#
_symmetry.space_group_name_H-M   'P 1'
#
loop_
_entity.id
_entity.type
_entity.pdbx_description
1 polymer ?
#
loop_
_entity_poly.entity_id
_entity_poly.type
_entity_poly.pdbx_seq_one_letter_code
_entity_poly.pdbx_strand_id
1 'polypeptide(L)'
;MKIENRTFIVSGGSSGLGLSTVESILQEGGYVAILDLKKPDAPAIGPAASRVHFWELDVTKVDDITKVVEQVISWTKQTGAPLGGIINCAGVGRAEKIIGSGGKPHSLDKWNFSIGVNLTGTFNLTRIACTYLVDVPPEGPDGERGVVVMVASSAAFEGQPGQIAYSATKGALVSMTLPMARDLERYGIRVVTIAPGAFISPMTNVMTKKTRESISRDLLFPRRMGQPHEFAQTVKWILESLLSVYDKTNLIDLATALSQSGVRLLGSGGTAKKIRDAGLSVEDVADITKAPEMLGGRVKTLHPVVHGGILARDIPSDQQDLAVHSIAPISIVVCNLYPFTSTISRPGCTLADAVEEIDIGGVTLLRAAAKNHERVSVLSDPADYADFMKAWKEGRGDVGAALRSRLALKAFEMTAKYDAAISGYFREQYADASGGDKFSGPVQRLALRYGANPHQKPAQAFVAEGELPFKVLFGAPGYINLLDALNSYALVKELQEALDLPAAASFKHVSPAGAAIGLELSDTEKKPLTPLAAAYSRARGADRMSSYGDFIALSAPCDLATARVISREVSDGVIAPGYSQEALDIWVRFATPINMYHVNLVPQIDANWAPGEVETRQVYGVSLQQRRNDAVINAKLFNNIVSKNKNLPENAINDLIVATLALKYTQSNSVAYAHHGSIIGLGAGQQSRIHCTRLAGSKADNWWLRHHPRVLALPFKKGVKRADKANAIDLFVGGEVLEGGEKAQWESLFDEVPAPLSSEERADHAKQLDGVACSSDAFFPFPDNVHRVRKSGVRYLAAPSGSVMDEECIKAADEHDIIFAHTPLRLFHH
;
A
#
# COMPACT_ATOMS: atom_id res chain seq x y z
N MET A 1 -5.80 38.06 10.00
CA MET A 1 -5.59 39.26 10.85
C MET A 1 -5.46 40.51 9.98
N LYS A 2 -5.93 41.70 10.41
CA LYS A 2 -5.70 42.96 9.66
C LYS A 2 -4.29 43.50 9.94
N ILE A 3 -3.63 44.07 8.93
CA ILE A 3 -2.27 44.66 9.05
C ILE A 3 -2.31 46.04 9.74
N GLU A 4 -3.36 46.81 9.50
CA GLU A 4 -3.54 48.17 10.03
C GLU A 4 -3.43 48.20 11.57
N ASN A 5 -2.73 49.21 12.10
CA ASN A 5 -2.55 49.44 13.54
C ASN A 5 -1.86 48.29 14.30
N ARG A 6 -1.08 47.45 13.62
CA ARG A 6 -0.21 46.44 14.24
C ARG A 6 1.26 46.67 13.91
N THR A 7 2.13 46.26 14.82
CA THR A 7 3.59 46.35 14.66
C THR A 7 4.15 45.03 14.16
N PHE A 8 4.94 45.05 13.08
CA PHE A 8 5.62 43.88 12.52
C PHE A 8 7.13 44.04 12.61
N ILE A 9 7.80 43.00 13.11
CA ILE A 9 9.26 42.93 13.12
C ILE A 9 9.71 42.36 11.78
N VAL A 10 10.57 43.06 11.05
CA VAL A 10 11.14 42.58 9.78
C VAL A 10 12.66 42.53 9.90
N SER A 11 13.24 41.33 10.04
CA SER A 11 14.69 41.16 10.01
C SER A 11 15.20 41.18 8.57
N GLY A 12 16.35 41.80 8.31
CA GLY A 12 16.83 42.01 6.93
C GLY A 12 15.96 43.00 6.15
N GLY A 13 15.23 43.87 6.86
CA GLY A 13 14.25 44.79 6.28
C GLY A 13 14.84 46.00 5.56
N SER A 14 16.17 46.16 5.51
CA SER A 14 16.78 47.33 4.89
C SER A 14 17.04 47.18 3.39
N SER A 15 16.84 45.99 2.81
CA SER A 15 17.06 45.76 1.38
C SER A 15 16.23 44.61 0.80
N GLY A 16 16.18 44.53 -0.54
CA GLY A 16 15.64 43.38 -1.27
C GLY A 16 14.20 43.00 -0.89
N LEU A 17 13.99 41.71 -0.60
CA LEU A 17 12.68 41.16 -0.23
C LEU A 17 12.15 41.74 1.09
N GLY A 18 13.05 41.97 2.05
CA GLY A 18 12.70 42.56 3.35
C GLY A 18 12.19 43.99 3.20
N LEU A 19 12.91 44.84 2.47
CA LEU A 19 12.51 46.24 2.25
C LEU A 19 11.16 46.34 1.51
N SER A 20 10.94 45.53 0.48
CA SER A 20 9.65 45.55 -0.22
C SER A 20 8.50 45.09 0.68
N THR A 21 8.78 44.18 1.63
CA THR A 21 7.80 43.77 2.65
C THR A 21 7.51 44.93 3.62
N VAL A 22 8.53 45.67 4.06
CA VAL A 22 8.36 46.88 4.90
C VAL A 22 7.46 47.89 4.20
N GLU A 23 7.75 48.21 2.93
CA GLU A 23 6.95 49.14 2.12
C GLU A 23 5.49 48.69 2.00
N SER A 24 5.27 47.40 1.73
CA SER A 24 3.92 46.83 1.63
C SER A 24 3.15 46.91 2.96
N ILE A 25 3.79 46.66 4.10
CA ILE A 25 3.12 46.75 5.42
C ILE A 25 2.76 48.20 5.75
N LEU A 26 3.65 49.15 5.43
CA LEU A 26 3.40 50.58 5.67
C LEU A 26 2.26 51.12 4.78
N GLN A 27 2.12 50.62 3.56
CA GLN A 27 1.01 50.97 2.65
C GLN A 27 -0.35 50.55 3.22
N GLU A 28 -0.42 49.42 3.94
CA GLU A 28 -1.63 48.91 4.60
C GLU A 28 -1.86 49.52 6.00
N GLY A 29 -1.06 50.53 6.38
CA GLY A 29 -1.20 51.23 7.64
C GLY A 29 -0.64 50.49 8.86
N GLY A 30 0.20 49.47 8.67
CA GLY A 30 0.95 48.82 9.73
C GLY A 30 2.15 49.65 10.22
N TYR A 31 2.67 49.28 11.38
CA TYR A 31 3.92 49.77 11.95
C TYR A 31 5.03 48.75 11.70
N VAL A 32 6.25 49.20 11.42
CA VAL A 32 7.36 48.30 11.09
C VAL A 32 8.61 48.59 11.90
N ALA A 33 9.09 47.57 12.59
CA ALA A 33 10.41 47.55 13.21
C ALA A 33 11.40 46.87 12.25
N ILE A 34 12.27 47.68 11.62
CA ILE A 34 13.32 47.20 10.73
C ILE A 34 14.53 46.80 11.58
N LEU A 35 14.89 45.52 11.55
CA LEU A 35 16.06 45.00 12.24
C LEU A 35 17.12 44.57 11.22
N ASP A 36 18.21 45.32 11.11
CA ASP A 36 19.26 45.05 10.12
C ASP A 36 20.60 45.66 10.56
N LEU A 37 21.71 45.29 9.91
CA LEU A 37 23.04 45.84 10.20
C LEU A 37 23.24 47.27 9.68
N LYS A 38 22.45 47.68 8.69
CA LYS A 38 22.55 48.99 8.06
C LYS A 38 21.16 49.59 7.88
N LYS A 39 21.05 50.90 8.09
CA LYS A 39 19.82 51.64 7.83
C LYS A 39 19.46 51.56 6.33
N PRO A 40 18.17 51.43 5.95
CA PRO A 40 17.74 51.51 4.56
C PRO A 40 18.02 52.89 3.95
N ASP A 41 18.15 52.94 2.63
CA ASP A 41 18.31 54.20 1.89
C ASP A 41 17.06 55.09 2.04
N ALA A 42 17.27 56.36 2.39
CA ALA A 42 16.22 57.33 2.75
C ALA A 42 15.06 57.50 1.74
N PRO A 43 15.22 57.38 0.41
CA PRO A 43 14.11 57.53 -0.55
C PRO A 43 13.04 56.43 -0.47
N ALA A 44 13.32 55.28 0.15
CA ALA A 44 12.46 54.10 0.11
C ALA A 44 11.27 54.13 1.09
N ILE A 45 11.29 55.00 2.12
CA ILE A 45 10.32 54.94 3.23
C ILE A 45 9.21 56.01 3.16
N GLY A 46 9.31 56.97 2.23
CA GLY A 46 8.26 57.97 1.97
C GLY A 46 7.84 58.81 3.19
N PRO A 47 6.66 59.47 3.16
CA PRO A 47 6.13 60.29 4.27
C PRO A 47 5.65 59.50 5.50
N ALA A 48 5.83 58.17 5.55
CA ALA A 48 5.40 57.30 6.64
C ALA A 48 6.39 57.21 7.82
N ALA A 49 7.28 58.19 7.98
CA ALA A 49 8.39 58.18 8.92
C ALA A 49 7.99 57.96 10.40
N SER A 50 6.74 58.23 10.79
CA SER A 50 6.24 58.00 12.15
C SER A 50 5.85 56.54 12.46
N ARG A 51 5.68 55.69 11.44
CA ARG A 51 5.23 54.28 11.58
C ARG A 51 6.35 53.26 11.36
N VAL A 52 7.58 53.72 11.23
CA VAL A 52 8.74 52.89 10.95
C VAL A 52 9.89 53.28 11.84
N HIS A 53 10.56 52.29 12.43
CA HIS A 53 11.75 52.55 13.22
C HIS A 53 12.82 51.51 12.92
N PHE A 54 14.06 51.98 12.83
CA PHE A 54 15.22 51.15 12.51
C PHE A 54 16.03 50.90 13.77
N TRP A 55 16.32 49.63 14.03
CA TRP A 55 17.28 49.21 15.03
C TRP A 55 18.43 48.48 14.36
N GLU A 56 19.65 48.92 14.66
CA GLU A 56 20.85 48.20 14.25
C GLU A 56 20.93 46.87 15.01
N LEU A 57 20.90 45.75 14.30
CA LEU A 57 20.91 44.42 14.91
C LEU A 57 21.71 43.42 14.08
N ASP A 58 22.69 42.78 14.73
CA ASP A 58 23.31 41.55 14.25
C ASP A 58 22.51 40.35 14.78
N VAL A 59 21.74 39.70 13.90
CA VAL A 59 20.91 38.54 14.26
C VAL A 59 21.71 37.32 14.74
N THR A 60 23.04 37.35 14.67
CA THR A 60 23.87 36.28 15.27
C THR A 60 24.09 36.47 16.77
N LYS A 61 23.78 37.65 17.33
CA LYS A 61 24.02 38.00 18.74
C LYS A 61 22.71 37.99 19.54
N VAL A 62 22.50 36.92 20.29
CA VAL A 62 21.25 36.70 21.04
C VAL A 62 20.94 37.80 22.07
N ASP A 63 21.96 38.34 22.74
CA ASP A 63 21.77 39.40 23.74
C ASP A 63 21.28 40.70 23.09
N ASP A 64 21.74 40.99 21.87
CA ASP A 64 21.31 42.16 21.10
C ASP A 64 19.88 41.96 20.60
N ILE A 65 19.51 40.74 20.17
CA ILE A 65 18.12 40.40 19.81
C ILE A 65 17.18 40.68 20.99
N THR A 66 17.52 40.20 22.19
CA THR A 66 16.68 40.39 23.39
C THR A 66 16.46 41.88 23.67
N LYS A 67 17.54 42.67 23.73
CA LYS A 67 17.46 44.11 23.99
C LYS A 67 16.64 44.85 22.93
N VAL A 68 16.84 44.54 21.65
CA VAL A 68 16.15 45.20 20.55
C VAL A 68 14.67 44.82 20.54
N VAL A 69 14.32 43.55 20.78
CA VAL A 69 12.90 43.13 20.90
C VAL A 69 12.23 43.88 22.06
N GLU A 70 12.86 43.99 23.22
CA GLU A 70 12.32 44.77 24.35
C GLU A 70 12.09 46.26 23.98
N GLN A 71 12.99 46.86 23.21
CA GLN A 71 12.83 48.21 22.69
C GLN A 71 11.67 48.32 21.70
N VAL A 72 11.49 47.33 20.81
CA VAL A 72 10.34 47.24 19.91
C VAL A 72 9.04 47.15 20.71
N ILE A 73 9.00 46.33 21.77
CA ILE A 73 7.81 46.20 22.64
C ILE A 73 7.54 47.51 23.41
N SER A 74 8.58 48.24 23.83
CA SER A 74 8.39 49.58 24.38
C SER A 74 7.78 50.53 23.34
N TRP A 75 8.22 50.45 22.09
CA TRP A 75 7.68 51.23 20.99
C TRP A 75 6.24 50.85 20.62
N THR A 76 5.85 49.56 20.69
CA THR A 76 4.45 49.15 20.50
C THR A 76 3.52 49.77 21.56
N LYS A 77 4.01 49.93 22.80
CA LYS A 77 3.26 50.61 23.87
C LYS A 77 3.14 52.11 23.63
N GLN A 78 4.19 52.76 23.11
CA GLN A 78 4.17 54.19 22.80
C GLN A 78 3.26 54.54 21.62
N THR A 79 3.23 53.68 20.60
CA THR A 79 2.41 53.87 19.39
C THR A 79 0.98 53.41 19.56
N GLY A 80 0.70 52.55 20.54
CA GLY A 80 -0.59 51.90 20.72
C GLY A 80 -0.87 50.76 19.74
N ALA A 81 0.08 50.42 18.86
CA ALA A 81 -0.04 49.37 17.86
C ALA A 81 0.58 48.05 18.37
N PRO A 82 -0.22 47.06 18.81
CA PRO A 82 0.30 45.81 19.37
C PRO A 82 1.10 45.01 18.34
N LEU A 83 1.95 44.09 18.83
CA LEU A 83 2.73 43.21 17.96
C LEU A 83 1.80 42.32 17.12
N GLY A 84 1.97 42.33 15.80
CA GLY A 84 1.19 41.52 14.85
C GLY A 84 1.95 40.33 14.29
N GLY A 85 3.28 40.36 14.30
CA GLY A 85 4.06 39.24 13.79
C GLY A 85 5.53 39.51 13.56
N ILE A 86 6.24 38.46 13.15
CA ILE A 86 7.66 38.49 12.82
C ILE A 86 7.86 37.97 11.39
N ILE A 87 8.55 38.73 10.56
CA ILE A 87 8.95 38.34 9.21
C ILE A 87 10.48 38.21 9.19
N ASN A 88 10.95 36.96 9.16
CA ASN A 88 12.37 36.63 9.17
C ASN A 88 12.95 36.63 7.76
N CYS A 89 13.27 37.82 7.23
CA CYS A 89 13.86 38.00 5.90
C CYS A 89 15.40 38.04 5.89
N ALA A 90 16.05 38.15 7.06
CA ALA A 90 17.52 38.13 7.14
C ALA A 90 18.09 36.83 6.56
N GLY A 91 19.03 36.93 5.62
CA GLY A 91 19.64 35.75 5.03
C GLY A 91 20.88 36.05 4.18
N VAL A 92 21.82 35.11 4.21
CA VAL A 92 23.09 35.15 3.47
C VAL A 92 23.29 33.85 2.70
N GLY A 93 23.82 33.95 1.48
CA GLY A 93 24.17 32.81 0.64
C GLY A 93 25.58 33.00 0.08
N ARG A 94 26.55 32.20 0.55
CA ARG A 94 27.92 32.19 0.03
C ARG A 94 28.15 30.89 -0.73
N ALA A 95 28.54 31.00 -2.00
CA ALA A 95 28.84 29.84 -2.82
C ALA A 95 30.22 29.27 -2.48
N GLU A 96 30.27 28.01 -2.03
CA GLU A 96 31.49 27.26 -1.80
C GLU A 96 31.24 25.75 -1.97
N LYS A 97 32.07 25.10 -2.79
CA LYS A 97 32.01 23.65 -3.01
C LYS A 97 32.62 22.91 -1.82
N ILE A 98 32.25 21.64 -1.63
CA ILE A 98 32.88 20.74 -0.64
C ILE A 98 34.41 20.73 -0.79
N ILE A 99 34.89 20.71 -2.04
CA ILE A 99 36.28 20.94 -2.40
C ILE A 99 36.37 22.20 -3.27
N GLY A 100 37.00 23.25 -2.75
CA GLY A 100 37.19 24.53 -3.42
C GLY A 100 38.31 24.52 -4.46
N SER A 101 38.48 25.64 -5.17
CA SER A 101 39.58 25.85 -6.12
C SER A 101 40.93 25.77 -5.39
N GLY A 102 41.76 24.79 -5.76
CA GLY A 102 43.02 24.48 -5.09
C GLY A 102 42.96 23.31 -4.09
N GLY A 103 41.88 22.50 -4.11
CA GLY A 103 41.79 21.27 -3.30
C GLY A 103 41.47 21.48 -1.82
N LYS A 104 41.20 22.73 -1.40
CA LYS A 104 40.88 23.05 -0.01
C LYS A 104 39.46 22.63 0.35
N PRO A 105 39.22 22.07 1.55
CA PRO A 105 37.87 21.76 2.01
C PRO A 105 37.04 23.03 2.24
N HIS A 106 35.72 22.89 2.21
CA HIS A 106 34.77 23.95 2.54
C HIS A 106 35.09 24.56 3.91
N SER A 107 35.04 25.89 4.02
CA SER A 107 35.38 26.61 5.24
C SER A 107 34.30 26.42 6.30
N LEU A 108 34.70 26.02 7.51
CA LEU A 108 33.79 25.96 8.66
C LEU A 108 33.32 27.36 9.08
N ASP A 109 34.14 28.40 8.91
CA ASP A 109 33.71 29.77 9.22
C ASP A 109 32.55 30.22 8.34
N LYS A 110 32.60 29.91 7.03
CA LYS A 110 31.51 30.21 6.10
C LYS A 110 30.26 29.36 6.37
N TRP A 111 30.44 28.10 6.77
CA TRP A 111 29.35 27.24 7.23
C TRP A 111 28.67 27.82 8.48
N ASN A 112 29.45 28.07 9.53
CA ASN A 112 28.98 28.60 10.82
C ASN A 112 28.32 29.96 10.67
N PHE A 113 28.87 30.84 9.81
CA PHE A 113 28.25 32.13 9.50
C PHE A 113 26.87 31.98 8.85
N SER A 114 26.72 31.05 7.89
CA SER A 114 25.44 30.80 7.23
C SER A 114 24.41 30.21 8.20
N ILE A 115 24.83 29.29 9.07
CA ILE A 115 24.00 28.72 10.15
C ILE A 115 23.59 29.81 11.15
N GLY A 116 24.55 30.62 11.61
CA GLY A 116 24.33 31.68 12.58
C GLY A 116 23.29 32.69 12.10
N VAL A 117 23.39 33.15 10.84
CA VAL A 117 22.46 34.15 10.29
C VAL A 117 21.13 33.53 9.89
N ASN A 118 21.13 32.52 8.99
CA ASN A 118 19.91 32.04 8.35
C ASN A 118 19.02 31.22 9.30
N LEU A 119 19.63 30.45 10.19
CA LEU A 119 18.96 29.46 11.01
C LEU A 119 18.86 29.91 12.47
N THR A 120 20.01 30.03 13.14
CA THR A 120 20.06 30.34 14.58
C THR A 120 19.50 31.73 14.87
N GLY A 121 19.80 32.72 14.04
CA GLY A 121 19.26 34.09 14.15
C GLY A 121 17.75 34.14 13.98
N THR A 122 17.21 33.49 12.94
CA THR A 122 15.76 33.32 12.71
C THR A 122 15.07 32.69 13.91
N PHE A 123 15.64 31.60 14.44
CA PHE A 123 15.08 30.90 15.59
C PHE A 123 15.12 31.77 16.85
N ASN A 124 16.24 32.44 17.14
CA ASN A 124 16.38 33.30 18.31
C ASN A 124 15.43 34.51 18.27
N LEU A 125 15.34 35.21 17.13
CA LEU A 125 14.41 36.33 16.98
C LEU A 125 12.97 35.88 17.20
N THR A 126 12.59 34.76 16.58
CA THR A 126 11.24 34.22 16.69
C THR A 126 10.91 33.81 18.13
N ARG A 127 11.75 32.99 18.78
CA ARG A 127 11.46 32.49 20.13
C ARG A 127 11.37 33.61 21.16
N ILE A 128 12.17 34.69 21.01
CA ILE A 128 12.16 35.84 21.91
C ILE A 128 10.95 36.73 21.63
N ALA A 129 10.67 37.08 20.38
CA ALA A 129 9.50 37.90 20.05
C ALA A 129 8.18 37.18 20.40
N CYS A 130 8.12 35.86 20.26
CA CYS A 130 6.95 35.07 20.63
C CYS A 130 6.64 35.12 22.14
N THR A 131 7.61 35.38 23.03
CA THR A 131 7.30 35.53 24.47
C THR A 131 6.40 36.73 24.75
N TYR A 132 6.33 37.70 23.83
CA TYR A 132 5.43 38.85 23.91
C TYR A 132 4.20 38.67 23.01
N LEU A 133 4.35 38.01 21.86
CA LEU A 133 3.24 37.80 20.92
C LEU A 133 2.12 36.95 21.53
N VAL A 134 2.45 36.01 22.43
CA VAL A 134 1.46 35.19 23.16
C VAL A 134 0.55 36.01 24.09
N ASP A 135 1.01 37.19 24.52
CA ASP A 135 0.26 38.08 25.42
C ASP A 135 -0.62 39.09 24.68
N VAL A 136 -0.46 39.22 23.36
CA VAL A 136 -1.29 40.12 22.53
C VAL A 136 -2.73 39.62 22.53
N PRO A 137 -3.75 40.46 22.81
CA PRO A 137 -5.14 40.03 22.82
C PRO A 137 -5.54 39.31 21.52
N PRO A 138 -6.25 38.16 21.61
CA PRO A 138 -6.70 37.44 20.42
C PRO A 138 -7.77 38.26 19.69
N GLU A 139 -7.73 38.25 18.36
CA GLU A 139 -8.68 38.97 17.52
C GLU A 139 -9.37 38.04 16.51
N GLY A 140 -10.58 38.43 16.12
CA GLY A 140 -11.40 37.67 15.17
C GLY A 140 -12.01 36.39 15.76
N PRO A 141 -12.83 35.68 14.97
CA PRO A 141 -13.56 34.49 15.42
C PRO A 141 -12.65 33.31 15.79
N ASP A 142 -11.43 33.27 15.25
CA ASP A 142 -10.47 32.18 15.44
C ASP A 142 -9.43 32.46 16.54
N GLY A 143 -9.57 33.61 17.23
CA GLY A 143 -8.68 34.00 18.33
C GLY A 143 -7.22 34.21 17.92
N GLU A 144 -6.99 34.72 16.70
CA GLU A 144 -5.65 34.92 16.16
C GLU A 144 -4.91 36.04 16.90
N ARG A 145 -3.69 35.77 17.37
CA ARG A 145 -2.82 36.75 18.04
C ARG A 145 -1.76 37.33 17.11
N GLY A 146 -1.22 36.51 16.21
CA GLY A 146 -0.13 36.92 15.35
C GLY A 146 0.35 35.86 14.37
N VAL A 147 1.38 36.21 13.60
CA VAL A 147 1.98 35.32 12.59
C VAL A 147 3.50 35.44 12.53
N VAL A 148 4.16 34.30 12.38
CA VAL A 148 5.58 34.18 12.08
C VAL A 148 5.74 33.77 10.63
N VAL A 149 6.47 34.57 9.85
CA VAL A 149 6.84 34.26 8.48
C VAL A 149 8.34 33.98 8.44
N MET A 150 8.73 32.79 7.99
CA MET A 150 10.13 32.43 7.75
C MET A 150 10.42 32.41 6.25
N VAL A 151 11.64 32.80 5.87
CA VAL A 151 12.06 32.82 4.47
C VAL A 151 13.08 31.71 4.20
N ALA A 152 12.61 30.62 3.60
CA ALA A 152 13.42 29.51 3.11
C ALA A 152 14.03 29.84 1.73
N SER A 153 14.09 28.85 0.83
CA SER A 153 14.45 28.98 -0.58
C SER A 153 14.09 27.70 -1.32
N SER A 154 13.79 27.77 -2.62
CA SER A 154 13.76 26.61 -3.53
C SER A 154 15.02 25.73 -3.44
N ALA A 155 16.18 26.32 -3.11
CA ALA A 155 17.43 25.59 -2.87
C ALA A 155 17.33 24.56 -1.72
N ALA A 156 16.35 24.70 -0.81
CA ALA A 156 16.07 23.70 0.22
C ALA A 156 15.59 22.35 -0.35
N PHE A 157 14.99 22.36 -1.54
CA PHE A 157 14.39 21.19 -2.17
C PHE A 157 15.20 20.71 -3.37
N GLU A 158 15.65 21.65 -4.21
CA GLU A 158 16.32 21.33 -5.46
C GLU A 158 17.85 21.20 -5.28
N GLY A 159 18.42 21.98 -4.37
CA GLY A 159 19.87 22.09 -4.17
C GLY A 159 20.63 22.69 -5.36
N GLN A 160 21.81 23.27 -5.11
CA GLN A 160 22.72 23.70 -6.19
C GLN A 160 24.18 23.41 -5.83
N PRO A 161 25.03 23.04 -6.80
CA PRO A 161 26.46 22.89 -6.57
C PRO A 161 27.08 24.13 -5.92
N GLY A 162 27.74 23.93 -4.78
CA GLY A 162 28.36 25.01 -4.02
C GLY A 162 27.44 25.76 -3.05
N GLN A 163 26.19 25.31 -2.84
CA GLN A 163 25.26 25.93 -1.89
C GLN A 163 24.94 25.03 -0.70
N ILE A 164 25.85 24.15 -0.28
CA ILE A 164 25.54 23.15 0.74
C ILE A 164 25.14 23.78 2.09
N ALA A 165 25.89 24.79 2.57
CA ALA A 165 25.56 25.49 3.82
C ALA A 165 24.23 26.25 3.71
N TYR A 166 24.00 26.92 2.58
CA TYR A 166 22.76 27.65 2.33
C TYR A 166 21.55 26.71 2.29
N SER A 167 21.60 25.65 1.47
CA SER A 167 20.52 24.68 1.30
C SER A 167 20.20 23.97 2.62
N ALA A 168 21.23 23.61 3.40
CA ALA A 168 21.04 23.03 4.74
C ALA A 168 20.29 23.98 5.68
N THR A 169 20.66 25.28 5.72
CA THR A 169 19.97 26.27 6.55
C THR A 169 18.52 26.47 6.12
N LYS A 170 18.24 26.54 4.81
CA LYS A 170 16.90 26.77 4.28
C LYS A 170 16.01 25.53 4.43
N GLY A 171 16.56 24.33 4.28
CA GLY A 171 15.88 23.07 4.61
C GLY A 171 15.53 22.97 6.10
N ALA A 172 16.43 23.41 6.98
CA ALA A 172 16.13 23.45 8.42
C ALA A 172 14.97 24.40 8.78
N LEU A 173 14.85 25.55 8.10
CA LEU A 173 13.69 26.45 8.26
C LEU A 173 12.38 25.78 7.83
N VAL A 174 12.39 25.06 6.70
CA VAL A 174 11.22 24.28 6.25
C VAL A 174 10.85 23.22 7.31
N SER A 175 11.83 22.43 7.77
CA SER A 175 11.59 21.35 8.73
C SER A 175 11.09 21.83 10.10
N MET A 176 11.50 23.01 10.58
CA MET A 176 11.04 23.54 11.86
C MET A 176 9.66 24.22 11.82
N THR A 177 9.11 24.45 10.62
CA THR A 177 7.86 25.20 10.45
C THR A 177 6.68 24.53 11.15
N LEU A 178 6.46 23.24 10.86
CA LEU A 178 5.31 22.50 11.40
C LEU A 178 5.41 22.25 12.92
N PRO A 179 6.57 21.82 13.48
CA PRO A 179 6.72 21.73 14.93
C PRO A 179 6.48 23.06 15.63
N MET A 180 7.05 24.16 15.12
CA MET A 180 6.86 25.49 15.71
C MET A 180 5.41 25.98 15.61
N ALA A 181 4.72 25.68 14.50
CA ALA A 181 3.29 25.97 14.35
C ALA A 181 2.46 25.25 15.43
N ARG A 182 2.73 23.97 15.67
CA ARG A 182 2.04 23.17 16.70
C ARG A 182 2.34 23.67 18.12
N ASP A 183 3.58 24.07 18.40
CA ASP A 183 3.95 24.63 19.69
C ASP A 183 3.19 25.94 19.99
N LEU A 184 2.95 26.73 18.96
CA LEU A 184 2.36 28.07 19.05
C LEU A 184 0.84 28.09 18.81
N GLU A 185 0.24 26.99 18.33
CA GLU A 185 -1.20 26.91 18.00
C GLU A 185 -2.08 27.19 19.21
N ARG A 186 -1.67 26.71 20.40
CA ARG A 186 -2.40 26.92 21.66
C ARG A 186 -2.49 28.39 22.07
N TYR A 187 -1.67 29.25 21.46
CA TYR A 187 -1.69 30.69 21.66
C TYR A 187 -2.34 31.44 20.49
N GLY A 188 -2.84 30.76 19.46
CA GLY A 188 -3.43 31.42 18.28
C GLY A 188 -2.40 32.13 17.41
N ILE A 189 -1.16 31.63 17.35
CA ILE A 189 -0.09 32.21 16.52
C ILE A 189 0.20 31.26 15.35
N ARG A 190 0.14 31.79 14.12
CA ARG A 190 0.46 31.02 12.90
C ARG A 190 1.95 31.03 12.60
N VAL A 191 2.46 29.97 11.99
CA VAL A 191 3.84 29.91 11.49
C VAL A 191 3.82 29.44 10.04
N VAL A 192 4.41 30.22 9.14
CA VAL A 192 4.40 29.98 7.70
C VAL A 192 5.80 30.17 7.14
N THR A 193 6.22 29.29 6.24
CA THR A 193 7.50 29.41 5.53
C THR A 193 7.27 29.66 4.05
N ILE A 194 7.90 30.71 3.53
CA ILE A 194 7.95 31.01 2.08
C ILE A 194 9.28 30.49 1.54
N ALA A 195 9.23 29.65 0.50
CA ALA A 195 10.42 29.17 -0.20
C ALA A 195 10.54 29.84 -1.58
N PRO A 196 11.15 31.03 -1.68
CA PRO A 196 11.26 31.72 -2.96
C PRO A 196 12.16 30.95 -3.96
N GLY A 197 11.75 30.99 -5.23
CA GLY A 197 12.57 30.64 -6.39
C GLY A 197 13.72 31.64 -6.61
N ALA A 198 14.10 31.86 -7.87
CA ALA A 198 15.05 32.93 -8.20
C ALA A 198 14.36 34.31 -8.14
N PHE A 199 14.74 35.15 -7.17
CA PHE A 199 14.25 36.53 -7.02
C PHE A 199 15.38 37.56 -7.19
N ILE A 200 15.04 38.74 -7.70
CA ILE A 200 15.94 39.90 -7.67
C ILE A 200 16.14 40.33 -6.22
N SER A 201 17.39 40.36 -5.78
CA SER A 201 17.80 40.75 -4.43
C SER A 201 19.26 41.19 -4.44
N PRO A 202 19.77 41.83 -3.37
CA PRO A 202 21.20 42.11 -3.25
C PRO A 202 22.09 40.87 -3.46
N MET A 203 21.61 39.69 -3.03
CA MET A 203 22.31 38.41 -3.18
C MET A 203 22.40 37.93 -4.63
N THR A 204 21.39 38.18 -5.46
CA THR A 204 21.40 37.82 -6.89
C THR A 204 22.02 38.93 -7.76
N ASN A 205 22.06 40.17 -7.27
CA ASN A 205 22.68 41.31 -7.95
C ASN A 205 24.21 41.24 -8.03
N VAL A 206 24.87 40.40 -7.21
CA VAL A 206 26.32 40.15 -7.33
C VAL A 206 26.67 39.10 -8.39
N MET A 207 25.68 38.40 -8.96
CA MET A 207 25.91 37.40 -10.01
C MET A 207 26.26 38.06 -11.35
N THR A 208 27.09 37.41 -12.17
CA THR A 208 27.40 37.90 -13.53
C THR A 208 26.16 37.89 -14.44
N LYS A 209 26.15 38.73 -15.48
CA LYS A 209 25.06 38.76 -16.47
C LYS A 209 24.77 37.38 -17.06
N LYS A 210 25.83 36.64 -17.44
CA LYS A 210 25.74 35.26 -17.95
C LYS A 210 25.08 34.30 -16.96
N THR A 211 25.40 34.42 -15.67
CA THR A 211 24.80 33.59 -14.61
C THR A 211 23.31 33.91 -14.44
N ARG A 212 22.92 35.20 -14.43
CA ARG A 212 21.51 35.61 -14.32
C ARG A 212 20.66 35.17 -15.51
N GLU A 213 21.21 35.28 -16.72
CA GLU A 213 20.56 34.80 -17.95
C GLU A 213 20.40 33.29 -17.94
N SER A 214 21.40 32.55 -17.45
CA SER A 214 21.29 31.09 -17.32
C SER A 214 20.17 30.69 -16.37
N ILE A 215 20.13 31.27 -15.17
CA ILE A 215 19.07 30.99 -14.19
C ILE A 215 17.69 31.34 -14.77
N SER A 216 17.58 32.46 -15.50
CA SER A 216 16.31 32.89 -16.09
C SER A 216 15.82 31.98 -17.21
N ARG A 217 16.71 31.27 -17.93
CA ARG A 217 16.33 30.27 -18.94
C ARG A 217 15.75 29.00 -18.33
N ASP A 218 16.23 28.63 -17.15
CA ASP A 218 15.80 27.41 -16.45
C ASP A 218 14.44 27.63 -15.72
N LEU A 219 13.97 28.87 -15.61
CA LEU A 219 12.63 29.19 -15.09
C LEU A 219 11.57 28.91 -16.16
N LEU A 220 10.54 28.15 -15.81
CA LEU A 220 9.50 27.69 -16.75
C LEU A 220 8.59 28.82 -17.24
N PHE A 221 7.90 29.52 -16.32
CA PHE A 221 7.00 30.63 -16.62
C PHE A 221 6.67 31.46 -15.36
N PRO A 222 6.67 32.81 -15.42
CA PRO A 222 7.27 33.60 -16.48
C PRO A 222 8.79 33.39 -16.49
N ARG A 223 9.43 33.46 -17.67
CA ARG A 223 10.89 33.25 -17.83
C ARG A 223 11.71 34.45 -17.35
N ARG A 224 11.53 34.83 -16.09
CA ARG A 224 12.22 35.94 -15.41
C ARG A 224 12.35 35.63 -13.92
N MET A 225 13.33 36.25 -13.28
CA MET A 225 13.36 36.26 -11.82
C MET A 225 12.13 36.97 -11.24
N GLY A 226 11.69 36.51 -10.08
CA GLY A 226 10.67 37.17 -9.27
C GLY A 226 11.15 38.56 -8.82
N GLN A 227 10.21 39.49 -8.71
CA GLN A 227 10.44 40.85 -8.24
C GLN A 227 10.15 40.94 -6.74
N PRO A 228 10.85 41.81 -5.98
CA PRO A 228 10.62 41.96 -4.54
C PRO A 228 9.16 42.22 -4.14
N HIS A 229 8.42 42.99 -4.94
CA HIS A 229 7.01 43.28 -4.65
C HIS A 229 6.10 42.05 -4.74
N GLU A 230 6.43 41.05 -5.57
CA GLU A 230 5.66 39.80 -5.68
C GLU A 230 5.82 38.95 -4.41
N PHE A 231 7.02 38.97 -3.82
CA PHE A 231 7.27 38.36 -2.52
C PHE A 231 6.51 39.10 -1.41
N ALA A 232 6.56 40.44 -1.41
CA ALA A 232 5.84 41.27 -0.43
C ALA A 232 4.32 41.04 -0.49
N GLN A 233 3.74 40.89 -1.68
CA GLN A 233 2.32 40.52 -1.86
C GLN A 233 2.00 39.16 -1.24
N THR A 234 2.91 38.18 -1.36
CA THR A 234 2.74 36.86 -0.73
C THR A 234 2.77 36.99 0.80
N VAL A 235 3.71 37.78 1.35
CA VAL A 235 3.75 38.07 2.79
C VAL A 235 2.46 38.75 3.23
N LYS A 236 2.03 39.82 2.55
CA LYS A 236 0.76 40.52 2.82
C LYS A 236 -0.41 39.54 2.86
N TRP A 237 -0.54 38.69 1.84
CA TRP A 237 -1.58 37.67 1.79
C TRP A 237 -1.52 36.71 2.99
N ILE A 238 -0.33 36.29 3.43
CA ILE A 238 -0.16 35.47 4.63
C ILE A 238 -0.60 36.22 5.89
N LEU A 239 -0.31 37.50 6.02
CA LEU A 239 -0.73 38.31 7.18
C LEU A 239 -2.27 38.43 7.23
N GLU A 240 -2.90 38.66 6.07
CA GLU A 240 -4.34 38.95 5.95
C GLU A 240 -5.23 37.70 5.95
N SER A 241 -4.75 36.58 5.40
CA SER A 241 -5.57 35.41 5.13
C SER A 241 -5.75 34.51 6.34
N LEU A 242 -7.01 34.09 6.54
CA LEU A 242 -7.40 33.00 7.41
C LEU A 242 -7.81 31.82 6.51
N LEU A 243 -7.05 30.73 6.55
CA LEU A 243 -7.14 29.64 5.58
C LEU A 243 -8.32 28.70 5.91
N SER A 244 -9.34 28.69 5.03
CA SER A 244 -10.38 27.64 5.00
C SER A 244 -10.85 27.34 3.56
N VAL A 245 -10.22 26.32 2.94
CA VAL A 245 -10.61 25.64 1.70
C VAL A 245 -10.12 24.17 1.78
N TYR A 246 -10.77 23.19 1.15
CA TYR A 246 -10.12 21.87 0.92
C TYR A 246 -9.43 21.79 -0.45
N ASP A 247 -10.13 21.49 -1.56
CA ASP A 247 -9.58 21.71 -2.92
C ASP A 247 -10.48 22.62 -3.75
N LYS A 248 -10.03 23.86 -3.94
CA LYS A 248 -10.71 24.89 -4.74
C LYS A 248 -9.87 25.29 -5.96
N THR A 249 -9.04 24.38 -6.45
CA THR A 249 -8.23 24.54 -7.67
C THR A 249 -9.15 24.80 -8.87
N ASN A 250 -8.82 25.80 -9.68
CA ASN A 250 -9.54 26.22 -10.90
C ASN A 250 -11.05 26.52 -10.72
N LEU A 251 -11.55 26.63 -9.48
CA LEU A 251 -12.96 26.89 -9.21
C LEU A 251 -13.41 28.25 -9.75
N ILE A 252 -12.56 29.28 -9.60
CA ILE A 252 -12.90 30.63 -10.07
C ILE A 252 -12.96 30.67 -11.58
N ASP A 253 -12.02 30.03 -12.28
CA ASP A 253 -12.02 29.99 -13.75
C ASP A 253 -13.29 29.30 -14.28
N LEU A 254 -13.69 28.18 -13.67
CA LEU A 254 -14.94 27.50 -14.00
C LEU A 254 -16.16 28.41 -13.71
N ALA A 255 -16.24 29.00 -12.53
CA ALA A 255 -17.35 29.87 -12.12
C ALA A 255 -17.48 31.10 -13.02
N THR A 256 -16.36 31.74 -13.37
CA THR A 256 -16.31 32.87 -14.31
C THR A 256 -16.85 32.44 -15.68
N ALA A 257 -16.37 31.31 -16.21
CA ALA A 257 -16.76 30.86 -17.55
C ALA A 257 -18.24 30.44 -17.62
N LEU A 258 -18.77 29.82 -16.57
CA LEU A 258 -20.19 29.48 -16.44
C LEU A 258 -21.06 30.75 -16.33
N SER A 259 -20.67 31.69 -15.47
CA SER A 259 -21.37 32.96 -15.29
C SER A 259 -21.41 33.78 -16.59
N GLN A 260 -20.29 33.87 -17.32
CA GLN A 260 -20.22 34.50 -18.64
C GLN A 260 -21.11 33.81 -19.69
N SER A 261 -21.41 32.52 -19.50
CA SER A 261 -22.30 31.74 -20.37
C SER A 261 -23.78 31.83 -19.94
N GLY A 262 -24.12 32.72 -18.99
CA GLY A 262 -25.49 32.91 -18.50
C GLY A 262 -25.95 31.85 -17.50
N VAL A 263 -25.05 31.02 -16.97
CA VAL A 263 -25.41 30.02 -15.96
C VAL A 263 -25.56 30.68 -14.60
N ARG A 264 -26.74 30.51 -14.00
CA ARG A 264 -27.00 30.91 -12.60
C ARG A 264 -26.19 30.04 -11.65
N LEU A 265 -25.38 30.67 -10.80
CA LEU A 265 -24.53 29.98 -9.84
C LEU A 265 -25.22 29.85 -8.48
N LEU A 266 -25.16 28.65 -7.91
CA LEU A 266 -25.63 28.32 -6.57
C LEU A 266 -24.48 27.66 -5.79
N GLY A 267 -24.20 28.13 -4.58
CA GLY A 267 -23.13 27.60 -3.75
C GLY A 267 -23.52 27.52 -2.27
N SER A 268 -22.72 26.84 -1.46
CA SER A 268 -22.87 26.86 0.00
C SER A 268 -21.56 27.17 0.69
N GLY A 269 -21.65 27.78 1.89
CA GLY A 269 -20.54 28.02 2.80
C GLY A 269 -19.28 28.58 2.12
N GLY A 270 -18.15 27.91 2.33
CA GLY A 270 -16.85 28.34 1.83
C GLY A 270 -16.70 28.38 0.30
N THR A 271 -17.56 27.70 -0.47
CA THR A 271 -17.56 27.76 -1.94
C THR A 271 -18.24 29.04 -2.41
N ALA A 272 -19.45 29.34 -1.90
CA ALA A 272 -20.16 30.58 -2.22
C ALA A 272 -19.33 31.80 -1.84
N LYS A 273 -18.73 31.78 -0.63
CA LYS A 273 -17.82 32.84 -0.19
C LYS A 273 -16.67 33.07 -1.18
N LYS A 274 -15.96 32.02 -1.61
CA LYS A 274 -14.82 32.16 -2.54
C LYS A 274 -15.24 32.74 -3.90
N ILE A 275 -16.41 32.37 -4.41
CA ILE A 275 -16.96 32.91 -5.67
C ILE A 275 -17.35 34.39 -5.51
N ARG A 276 -17.99 34.77 -4.39
CA ARG A 276 -18.31 36.17 -4.07
C ARG A 276 -17.07 37.03 -3.92
N ASP A 277 -16.04 36.52 -3.23
CA ASP A 277 -14.76 37.20 -3.03
C ASP A 277 -14.03 37.46 -4.36
N ALA A 278 -14.30 36.66 -5.39
CA ALA A 278 -13.79 36.86 -6.75
C ALA A 278 -14.65 37.84 -7.59
N GLY A 279 -15.66 38.48 -6.99
CA GLY A 279 -16.52 39.46 -7.66
C GLY A 279 -17.63 38.86 -8.53
N LEU A 280 -17.90 37.56 -8.42
CA LEU A 280 -18.95 36.88 -9.18
C LEU A 280 -20.26 36.80 -8.37
N SER A 281 -21.39 36.89 -9.06
CA SER A 281 -22.70 36.65 -8.45
C SER A 281 -22.93 35.16 -8.22
N VAL A 282 -23.33 34.79 -7.01
CA VAL A 282 -23.69 33.42 -6.62
C VAL A 282 -24.74 33.51 -5.50
N GLU A 283 -25.76 32.67 -5.61
CA GLU A 283 -26.80 32.54 -4.58
C GLU A 283 -26.42 31.46 -3.56
N ASP A 284 -26.92 31.59 -2.34
CA ASP A 284 -26.68 30.58 -1.32
C ASP A 284 -27.72 29.45 -1.43
N VAL A 285 -27.32 28.20 -1.21
CA VAL A 285 -28.26 27.05 -1.18
C VAL A 285 -29.41 27.29 -0.20
N ALA A 286 -29.15 27.99 0.92
CA ALA A 286 -30.16 28.38 1.89
C ALA A 286 -31.28 29.25 1.29
N ASP A 287 -30.99 30.02 0.24
CA ASP A 287 -31.97 30.89 -0.41
C ASP A 287 -33.03 30.10 -1.18
N ILE A 288 -32.67 28.93 -1.72
CA ILE A 288 -33.60 28.06 -2.43
C ILE A 288 -34.26 27.03 -1.50
N THR A 289 -33.58 26.57 -0.46
CA THR A 289 -34.15 25.59 0.47
C THR A 289 -35.04 26.25 1.51
N LYS A 290 -34.83 27.54 1.81
CA LYS A 290 -35.42 28.26 2.95
C LYS A 290 -35.16 27.60 4.30
N ALA A 291 -34.21 26.67 4.34
CA ALA A 291 -33.80 25.96 5.54
C ALA A 291 -32.58 26.65 6.15
N PRO A 292 -32.54 26.89 7.48
CA PRO A 292 -31.37 27.45 8.13
C PRO A 292 -30.20 26.46 8.11
N GLU A 293 -28.97 26.98 8.25
CA GLU A 293 -27.81 26.13 8.48
C GLU A 293 -27.93 25.47 9.87
N MET A 294 -27.84 24.14 9.92
CA MET A 294 -28.03 23.35 11.14
C MET A 294 -26.96 22.26 11.26
N LEU A 295 -26.73 21.80 12.49
CA LEU A 295 -25.81 20.69 12.80
C LEU A 295 -24.39 20.90 12.22
N GLY A 296 -23.85 22.11 12.34
CA GLY A 296 -22.51 22.43 11.80
C GLY A 296 -22.41 22.32 10.28
N GLY A 297 -23.51 22.44 9.55
CA GLY A 297 -23.55 22.37 8.08
C GLY A 297 -23.69 20.96 7.51
N ARG A 298 -23.88 19.94 8.35
CA ARG A 298 -24.01 18.51 7.94
C ARG A 298 -25.20 18.21 7.02
N VAL A 299 -26.27 19.02 7.10
CA VAL A 299 -27.53 18.78 6.38
C VAL A 299 -27.89 19.88 5.37
N LYS A 300 -26.94 20.75 5.02
CA LYS A 300 -27.19 21.96 4.23
C LYS A 300 -27.74 21.73 2.81
N THR A 301 -27.43 20.59 2.18
CA THR A 301 -27.86 20.26 0.80
C THR A 301 -28.88 19.14 0.72
N LEU A 302 -29.17 18.45 1.84
CA LEU A 302 -30.08 17.31 1.89
C LEU A 302 -31.54 17.77 1.92
N HIS A 303 -31.99 18.40 0.83
CA HIS A 303 -33.31 18.99 0.73
C HIS A 303 -33.99 18.65 -0.60
N PRO A 304 -35.32 18.41 -0.63
CA PRO A 304 -36.05 18.10 -1.86
C PRO A 304 -35.93 19.16 -2.96
N VAL A 305 -35.78 20.44 -2.63
CA VAL A 305 -35.57 21.49 -3.66
C VAL A 305 -34.26 21.27 -4.42
N VAL A 306 -33.20 20.84 -3.73
CA VAL A 306 -31.90 20.56 -4.37
C VAL A 306 -31.98 19.27 -5.17
N HIS A 307 -32.41 18.18 -4.53
CA HIS A 307 -32.41 16.86 -5.17
C HIS A 307 -33.51 16.71 -6.22
N GLY A 308 -34.66 17.38 -6.07
CA GLY A 308 -35.70 17.47 -7.09
C GLY A 308 -35.20 18.19 -8.33
N GLY A 309 -34.48 19.31 -8.17
CA GLY A 309 -33.83 20.00 -9.29
C GLY A 309 -32.80 19.14 -10.02
N ILE A 310 -32.07 18.27 -9.31
CA ILE A 310 -31.09 17.34 -9.90
C ILE A 310 -31.76 16.12 -10.54
N LEU A 311 -32.75 15.50 -9.89
CA LEU A 311 -33.28 14.18 -10.26
C LEU A 311 -34.50 14.24 -11.18
N ALA A 312 -35.18 15.38 -11.30
CA ALA A 312 -36.29 15.52 -12.23
C ALA A 312 -35.86 15.19 -13.65
N ARG A 313 -36.69 14.41 -14.36
CA ARG A 313 -36.49 14.04 -15.76
C ARG A 313 -37.23 15.00 -16.67
N ASP A 314 -36.90 14.97 -17.96
CA ASP A 314 -37.60 15.74 -18.98
C ASP A 314 -38.89 15.03 -19.43
N ILE A 315 -39.79 14.78 -18.47
CA ILE A 315 -41.11 14.19 -18.70
C ILE A 315 -42.22 15.06 -18.10
N PRO A 316 -43.46 15.03 -18.64
CA PRO A 316 -44.53 15.94 -18.20
C PRO A 316 -44.85 15.89 -16.70
N SER A 317 -44.82 14.71 -16.08
CA SER A 317 -45.12 14.56 -14.64
C SER A 317 -44.08 15.26 -13.76
N ASP A 318 -42.79 15.05 -14.04
CA ASP A 318 -41.70 15.63 -13.24
C ASP A 318 -41.66 17.16 -13.43
N GLN A 319 -41.95 17.66 -14.64
CA GLN A 319 -42.05 19.11 -14.90
C GLN A 319 -43.24 19.75 -14.17
N GLN A 320 -44.36 19.04 -14.08
CA GLN A 320 -45.51 19.47 -13.29
C GLN A 320 -45.15 19.56 -11.80
N ASP A 321 -44.47 18.55 -11.26
CA ASP A 321 -44.02 18.56 -9.86
C ASP A 321 -43.05 19.72 -9.58
N LEU A 322 -42.06 19.94 -10.46
CA LEU A 322 -41.15 21.09 -10.35
C LEU A 322 -41.91 22.42 -10.34
N ALA A 323 -42.90 22.59 -11.21
CA ALA A 323 -43.71 23.80 -11.29
C ALA A 323 -44.57 24.01 -10.03
N VAL A 324 -45.27 22.98 -9.57
CA VAL A 324 -46.12 23.02 -8.37
C VAL A 324 -45.31 23.41 -7.13
N HIS A 325 -44.08 22.91 -7.02
CA HIS A 325 -43.22 23.16 -5.87
C HIS A 325 -42.24 24.33 -6.07
N SER A 326 -42.32 25.05 -7.19
CA SER A 326 -41.41 26.16 -7.53
C SER A 326 -39.93 25.78 -7.47
N ILE A 327 -39.60 24.57 -7.93
CA ILE A 327 -38.23 24.04 -7.94
C ILE A 327 -37.61 24.27 -9.32
N ALA A 328 -36.46 24.93 -9.36
CA ALA A 328 -35.71 25.10 -10.61
C ALA A 328 -34.87 23.85 -10.93
N PRO A 329 -34.82 23.41 -12.21
CA PRO A 329 -33.96 22.31 -12.61
C PRO A 329 -32.48 22.70 -12.49
N ILE A 330 -31.64 21.75 -12.06
CA ILE A 330 -30.18 21.89 -11.95
C ILE A 330 -29.54 21.08 -13.08
N SER A 331 -28.78 21.73 -13.95
CA SER A 331 -28.14 21.11 -15.12
C SER A 331 -26.67 20.74 -14.89
N ILE A 332 -26.00 21.35 -13.91
CA ILE A 332 -24.59 21.11 -13.59
C ILE A 332 -24.44 20.95 -12.07
N VAL A 333 -23.74 19.90 -11.64
CA VAL A 333 -23.35 19.68 -10.25
C VAL A 333 -21.84 19.62 -10.17
N VAL A 334 -21.23 20.59 -9.48
CA VAL A 334 -19.79 20.64 -9.22
C VAL A 334 -19.56 20.31 -7.75
N CYS A 335 -18.95 19.16 -7.47
CA CYS A 335 -18.76 18.70 -6.09
C CYS A 335 -17.54 17.79 -6.00
N ASN A 336 -16.61 18.08 -5.09
CA ASN A 336 -15.58 17.14 -4.66
C ASN A 336 -15.81 16.81 -3.18
N LEU A 337 -15.36 15.62 -2.77
CA LEU A 337 -15.57 15.10 -1.42
C LEU A 337 -14.50 15.57 -0.45
N TYR A 338 -14.84 15.57 0.83
CA TYR A 338 -13.87 15.75 1.90
C TYR A 338 -12.78 14.67 1.85
N PRO A 339 -11.56 14.96 2.27
CA PRO A 339 -10.42 14.07 2.04
C PRO A 339 -10.29 12.99 3.10
N PHE A 340 -11.29 12.12 3.22
CA PHE A 340 -11.30 11.08 4.25
C PHE A 340 -9.99 10.30 4.33
N THR A 341 -9.43 9.90 3.18
CA THR A 341 -8.12 9.21 3.08
C THR A 341 -6.96 10.05 3.60
N SER A 342 -6.90 11.36 3.29
CA SER A 342 -5.89 12.25 3.85
C SER A 342 -6.09 12.43 5.35
N THR A 343 -7.34 12.57 5.81
CA THR A 343 -7.71 12.73 7.22
C THR A 343 -7.22 11.56 8.05
N ILE A 344 -7.54 10.33 7.68
CA ILE A 344 -7.14 9.12 8.42
C ILE A 344 -5.62 8.85 8.32
N SER A 345 -4.94 9.44 7.34
CA SER A 345 -3.48 9.36 7.20
C SER A 345 -2.73 10.37 8.09
N ARG A 346 -3.42 11.34 8.71
CA ARG A 346 -2.79 12.32 9.60
C ARG A 346 -2.31 11.65 10.89
N PRO A 347 -1.05 11.88 11.33
CA PRO A 347 -0.59 11.41 12.63
C PRO A 347 -1.49 11.95 13.75
N GLY A 348 -2.03 11.05 14.59
CA GLY A 348 -2.89 11.42 15.72
C GLY A 348 -4.36 11.62 15.37
N CYS A 349 -4.81 11.30 14.15
CA CYS A 349 -6.23 11.33 13.79
C CYS A 349 -7.04 10.40 14.72
N THR A 350 -8.00 10.96 15.45
CA THR A 350 -8.91 10.19 16.30
C THR A 350 -10.08 9.65 15.47
N LEU A 351 -10.78 8.66 16.00
CA LEU A 351 -12.02 8.15 15.40
C LEU A 351 -13.06 9.27 15.24
N ALA A 352 -13.16 10.19 16.21
CA ALA A 352 -14.09 11.31 16.14
C ALA A 352 -13.72 12.26 14.99
N ASP A 353 -12.43 12.54 14.79
CA ASP A 353 -11.95 13.35 13.66
C ASP A 353 -12.26 12.68 12.33
N ALA A 354 -12.07 11.36 12.22
CA ALA A 354 -12.37 10.61 11.02
C ALA A 354 -13.88 10.61 10.71
N VAL A 355 -14.73 10.41 11.73
CA VAL A 355 -16.20 10.38 11.58
C VAL A 355 -16.76 11.74 11.18
N GLU A 356 -16.22 12.85 11.68
CA GLU A 356 -16.65 14.20 11.29
C GLU A 356 -16.40 14.48 9.80
N GLU A 357 -15.33 13.89 9.25
CA GLU A 357 -14.92 14.10 7.86
C GLU A 357 -15.62 13.16 6.85
N ILE A 358 -16.62 12.38 7.30
CA ILE A 358 -17.47 11.57 6.41
C ILE A 358 -18.51 12.48 5.75
N ASP A 359 -18.39 12.65 4.44
CA ASP A 359 -19.25 13.52 3.66
C ASP A 359 -20.55 12.81 3.23
N ILE A 360 -21.68 13.24 3.80
CA ILE A 360 -23.02 12.74 3.43
C ILE A 360 -23.59 13.53 2.25
N GLY A 361 -23.49 14.86 2.32
CA GLY A 361 -24.12 15.77 1.36
C GLY A 361 -23.48 15.68 -0.02
N GLY A 362 -22.15 15.74 -0.09
CA GLY A 362 -21.37 15.66 -1.32
C GLY A 362 -21.55 14.33 -2.05
N VAL A 363 -21.49 13.21 -1.31
CA VAL A 363 -21.74 11.87 -1.89
C VAL A 363 -23.15 11.79 -2.49
N THR A 364 -24.17 12.31 -1.78
CA THR A 364 -25.55 12.30 -2.28
C THR A 364 -25.71 13.17 -3.52
N LEU A 365 -25.08 14.36 -3.57
CA LEU A 365 -25.07 15.23 -4.75
C LEU A 365 -24.44 14.54 -5.97
N LEU A 366 -23.27 13.93 -5.79
CA LEU A 366 -22.56 13.21 -6.84
C LEU A 366 -23.38 12.04 -7.39
N ARG A 367 -23.92 11.18 -6.50
CA ARG A 367 -24.72 10.02 -6.90
C ARG A 367 -26.03 10.44 -7.59
N ALA A 368 -26.69 11.49 -7.10
CA ALA A 368 -27.92 11.98 -7.70
C ALA A 368 -27.67 12.54 -9.12
N ALA A 369 -26.62 13.34 -9.30
CA ALA A 369 -26.26 13.91 -10.59
C ALA A 369 -25.79 12.83 -11.58
N ALA A 370 -24.96 11.89 -11.13
CA ALA A 370 -24.50 10.77 -11.94
C ALA A 370 -25.63 9.81 -12.33
N LYS A 371 -26.61 9.58 -11.45
CA LYS A 371 -27.83 8.82 -11.78
C LYS A 371 -28.61 9.49 -12.91
N ASN A 372 -28.75 10.81 -12.90
CA ASN A 372 -29.52 11.56 -13.89
C ASN A 372 -28.65 12.16 -15.01
N HIS A 373 -27.58 11.46 -15.40
CA HIS A 373 -26.60 11.95 -16.39
C HIS A 373 -27.15 12.07 -17.82
N GLU A 374 -28.36 11.58 -18.10
CA GLU A 374 -29.06 11.89 -19.36
C GLU A 374 -29.24 13.40 -19.51
N ARG A 375 -29.53 14.11 -18.41
CA ARG A 375 -29.77 15.57 -18.37
C ARG A 375 -28.66 16.35 -17.65
N VAL A 376 -28.14 15.82 -16.55
CA VAL A 376 -27.24 16.55 -15.63
C VAL A 376 -25.78 16.25 -15.92
N SER A 377 -24.93 17.28 -15.94
CA SER A 377 -23.48 17.12 -15.96
C SER A 377 -22.90 17.17 -14.55
N VAL A 378 -22.20 16.11 -14.14
CA VAL A 378 -21.52 16.04 -12.84
C VAL A 378 -20.03 16.29 -13.00
N LEU A 379 -19.44 17.17 -12.20
CA LEU A 379 -18.01 17.47 -12.22
C LEU A 379 -17.43 17.21 -10.84
N SER A 380 -16.69 16.10 -10.71
CA SER A 380 -16.13 15.65 -9.44
C SER A 380 -14.63 15.90 -9.27
N ASP A 381 -13.96 16.35 -10.33
CA ASP A 381 -12.52 16.55 -10.39
C ASP A 381 -12.20 17.86 -11.15
N PRO A 382 -11.44 18.80 -10.55
CA PRO A 382 -10.99 20.02 -11.21
C PRO A 382 -10.27 19.83 -12.55
N ALA A 383 -9.65 18.68 -12.78
CA ALA A 383 -8.97 18.37 -14.04
C ALA A 383 -9.94 18.32 -15.24
N ASP A 384 -11.23 18.04 -15.03
CA ASP A 384 -12.22 17.97 -16.11
C ASP A 384 -12.81 19.33 -16.48
N TYR A 385 -12.55 20.40 -15.71
CA TYR A 385 -13.24 21.69 -15.88
C TYR A 385 -12.95 22.34 -17.24
N ALA A 386 -11.71 22.27 -17.72
CA ALA A 386 -11.32 22.87 -18.99
C ALA A 386 -12.00 22.19 -20.19
N ASP A 387 -11.93 20.86 -20.24
CA ASP A 387 -12.57 20.05 -21.30
C ASP A 387 -14.09 20.17 -21.26
N PHE A 388 -14.68 20.21 -20.06
CA PHE A 388 -16.10 20.48 -19.89
C PHE A 388 -16.49 21.84 -20.45
N MET A 389 -15.77 22.91 -20.09
CA MET A 389 -16.09 24.25 -20.58
C MET A 389 -15.90 24.40 -22.10
N LYS A 390 -14.94 23.67 -22.68
CA LYS A 390 -14.78 23.59 -24.13
C LYS A 390 -16.02 22.98 -24.77
N ALA A 391 -16.43 21.79 -24.32
CA ALA A 391 -17.63 21.11 -24.82
C ALA A 391 -18.90 21.95 -24.62
N TRP A 392 -19.03 22.61 -23.45
CA TRP A 392 -20.17 23.48 -23.14
C TRP A 392 -20.30 24.63 -24.12
N LYS A 393 -19.20 25.29 -24.44
CA LYS A 393 -19.16 26.40 -25.41
C LYS A 393 -19.48 25.92 -26.83
N GLU A 394 -18.84 24.83 -27.27
CA GLU A 394 -19.03 24.25 -28.61
C GLU A 394 -20.48 23.77 -28.82
N GLY A 395 -21.06 23.12 -27.82
CA GLY A 395 -22.43 22.60 -27.87
C GLY A 395 -23.51 23.58 -27.41
N ARG A 396 -23.18 24.87 -27.20
CA ARG A 396 -24.12 25.93 -26.77
C ARG A 396 -24.96 25.54 -25.55
N GLY A 397 -24.31 24.94 -24.54
CA GLY A 397 -24.95 24.48 -23.31
C GLY A 397 -25.21 22.98 -23.23
N ASP A 398 -25.01 22.22 -24.31
CA ASP A 398 -25.04 20.75 -24.29
C ASP A 398 -23.63 20.18 -24.49
N VAL A 399 -23.12 19.45 -23.50
CA VAL A 399 -21.79 18.81 -23.58
C VAL A 399 -21.78 17.45 -24.27
N GLY A 400 -22.95 16.96 -24.67
CA GLY A 400 -23.13 15.65 -25.30
C GLY A 400 -23.20 14.48 -24.31
N ALA A 401 -23.97 13.45 -24.70
CA ALA A 401 -24.22 12.27 -23.86
C ALA A 401 -22.94 11.48 -23.51
N ALA A 402 -21.98 11.41 -24.43
CA ALA A 402 -20.72 10.71 -24.21
C ALA A 402 -19.91 11.34 -23.06
N LEU A 403 -19.82 12.68 -23.03
CA LEU A 403 -19.11 13.37 -21.94
C LEU A 403 -19.85 13.20 -20.60
N ARG A 404 -21.18 13.35 -20.59
CA ARG A 404 -21.97 13.12 -19.36
C ARG A 404 -21.82 11.70 -18.83
N SER A 405 -21.82 10.70 -19.70
CA SER A 405 -21.63 9.29 -19.33
C SER A 405 -20.25 9.05 -18.70
N ARG A 406 -19.18 9.61 -19.30
CA ARG A 406 -17.82 9.53 -18.75
C ARG A 406 -17.71 10.18 -17.38
N LEU A 407 -18.30 11.35 -17.22
CA LEU A 407 -18.31 12.09 -15.97
C LEU A 407 -19.12 11.37 -14.88
N ALA A 408 -20.25 10.77 -15.24
CA ALA A 408 -21.06 9.96 -14.33
C ALA A 408 -20.32 8.72 -13.83
N LEU A 409 -19.63 8.00 -14.74
CA LEU A 409 -18.75 6.89 -14.36
C LEU A 409 -17.68 7.36 -13.36
N LYS A 410 -17.01 8.48 -13.64
CA LYS A 410 -15.99 9.04 -12.74
C LYS A 410 -16.54 9.41 -11.36
N ALA A 411 -17.75 9.95 -11.29
CA ALA A 411 -18.42 10.27 -10.04
C ALA A 411 -18.77 9.00 -9.24
N PHE A 412 -19.31 7.95 -9.88
CA PHE A 412 -19.57 6.69 -9.19
C PHE A 412 -18.29 6.00 -8.69
N GLU A 413 -17.23 5.97 -9.51
CA GLU A 413 -15.91 5.49 -9.13
C GLU A 413 -15.33 6.24 -7.92
N MET A 414 -15.49 7.57 -7.89
CA MET A 414 -15.07 8.39 -6.75
C MET A 414 -15.83 8.00 -5.48
N THR A 415 -17.16 7.86 -5.54
CA THR A 415 -17.97 7.49 -4.37
C THR A 415 -17.71 6.04 -3.92
N ALA A 416 -17.47 5.11 -4.85
CA ALA A 416 -17.12 3.73 -4.51
C ALA A 416 -15.77 3.65 -3.77
N LYS A 417 -14.75 4.39 -4.26
CA LYS A 417 -13.45 4.49 -3.58
C LYS A 417 -13.55 5.15 -2.21
N TYR A 418 -14.41 6.14 -2.08
CA TYR A 418 -14.66 6.84 -0.83
C TYR A 418 -15.25 5.91 0.23
N ASP A 419 -16.32 5.18 -0.10
CA ASP A 419 -16.95 4.21 0.81
C ASP A 419 -16.06 3.00 1.10
N ALA A 420 -15.23 2.59 0.13
CA ALA A 420 -14.22 1.56 0.35
C ALA A 420 -13.16 2.00 1.38
N ALA A 421 -12.75 3.27 1.36
CA ALA A 421 -11.84 3.83 2.35
C ALA A 421 -12.48 3.91 3.74
N ILE A 422 -13.73 4.36 3.82
CA ILE A 422 -14.51 4.41 5.08
C ILE A 422 -14.65 3.01 5.67
N SER A 423 -15.16 2.05 4.89
CA SER A 423 -15.34 0.68 5.36
C SER A 423 -14.02 0.01 5.73
N GLY A 424 -12.93 0.31 5.00
CA GLY A 424 -11.58 -0.13 5.36
C GLY A 424 -11.11 0.38 6.72
N TYR A 425 -11.30 1.67 6.97
CA TYR A 425 -10.97 2.29 8.27
C TYR A 425 -11.85 1.72 9.40
N PHE A 426 -13.15 1.55 9.17
CA PHE A 426 -14.06 0.98 10.17
C PHE A 426 -13.73 -0.49 10.48
N ARG A 427 -13.35 -1.29 9.48
CA ARG A 427 -12.85 -2.65 9.72
C ARG A 427 -11.59 -2.65 10.60
N GLU A 428 -10.68 -1.70 10.39
CA GLU A 428 -9.51 -1.52 11.25
C GLU A 428 -9.86 -1.13 12.69
N GLN A 429 -10.85 -0.25 12.89
CA GLN A 429 -11.23 0.22 14.23
C GLN A 429 -12.08 -0.78 15.02
N TYR A 430 -12.99 -1.50 14.34
CA TYR A 430 -14.07 -2.25 15.01
C TYR A 430 -14.04 -3.76 14.76
N ALA A 431 -13.32 -4.23 13.75
CA ALA A 431 -13.35 -5.62 13.31
C ALA A 431 -11.96 -6.22 13.09
N ASP A 432 -10.92 -5.63 13.70
CA ASP A 432 -9.57 -6.16 13.65
C ASP A 432 -9.32 -7.19 14.76
N ALA A 433 -8.58 -8.24 14.42
CA ALA A 433 -8.22 -9.32 15.36
C ALA A 433 -7.45 -8.83 16.60
N SER A 434 -6.78 -7.66 16.54
CA SER A 434 -6.04 -7.07 17.65
C SER A 434 -6.84 -6.07 18.50
N GLY A 435 -8.12 -5.85 18.18
CA GLY A 435 -8.96 -4.77 18.75
C GLY A 435 -9.36 -4.89 20.23
N GLY A 436 -9.15 -6.04 20.88
CA GLY A 436 -9.48 -6.24 22.30
C GLY A 436 -10.94 -5.91 22.66
N ASP A 437 -11.17 -5.27 23.82
CA ASP A 437 -12.50 -4.93 24.37
C ASP A 437 -13.29 -3.87 23.56
N LYS A 438 -12.71 -3.30 22.49
CA LYS A 438 -13.40 -2.35 21.59
C LYS A 438 -14.30 -3.03 20.56
N PHE A 439 -14.38 -4.35 20.62
CA PHE A 439 -14.99 -5.21 19.63
C PHE A 439 -16.49 -5.39 19.88
N SER A 440 -17.33 -5.12 18.86
CA SER A 440 -18.78 -5.25 18.93
C SER A 440 -19.40 -6.16 17.86
N GLY A 441 -18.59 -6.84 17.04
CA GLY A 441 -19.03 -7.63 15.87
C GLY A 441 -18.19 -8.89 15.61
N PRO A 442 -18.17 -9.49 14.41
CA PRO A 442 -17.23 -10.55 14.00
C PRO A 442 -15.85 -9.99 13.58
N VAL A 443 -14.78 -10.79 13.67
CA VAL A 443 -13.42 -10.38 13.25
C VAL A 443 -13.34 -10.45 11.74
N GLN A 444 -13.23 -9.30 11.07
CA GLN A 444 -13.20 -9.22 9.61
C GLN A 444 -11.81 -8.95 9.04
N ARG A 445 -10.89 -8.46 9.86
CA ARG A 445 -9.57 -7.99 9.44
C ARG A 445 -8.47 -8.54 10.34
N LEU A 446 -7.34 -8.80 9.72
CA LEU A 446 -6.07 -9.07 10.39
C LEU A 446 -4.97 -8.20 9.78
N ALA A 447 -4.37 -7.32 10.58
CA ALA A 447 -3.17 -6.59 10.19
C ALA A 447 -1.98 -7.55 10.00
N LEU A 448 -1.20 -7.34 8.93
CA LEU A 448 -0.01 -8.13 8.61
C LEU A 448 1.25 -7.26 8.72
N ARG A 449 2.36 -7.87 9.11
CA ARG A 449 3.64 -7.16 9.32
C ARG A 449 4.14 -6.46 8.06
N TYR A 450 3.95 -7.08 6.89
CA TYR A 450 4.28 -6.61 5.54
C TYR A 450 3.63 -7.55 4.51
N GLY A 451 3.69 -7.18 3.22
CA GLY A 451 3.17 -7.95 2.10
C GLY A 451 4.05 -9.14 1.75
N ALA A 452 4.24 -9.44 0.45
CA ALA A 452 5.12 -10.53 0.04
C ALA A 452 6.57 -10.33 0.50
N ASN A 453 7.02 -9.07 0.64
CA ASN A 453 8.37 -8.71 1.04
C ASN A 453 8.38 -7.64 2.16
N PRO A 454 9.44 -7.58 3.01
CA PRO A 454 9.49 -6.68 4.17
C PRO A 454 9.27 -5.18 3.90
N HIS A 455 9.63 -4.69 2.71
CA HIS A 455 9.48 -3.27 2.34
C HIS A 455 8.05 -2.92 1.89
N GLN A 456 7.20 -3.92 1.61
CA GLN A 456 5.82 -3.72 1.15
C GLN A 456 4.90 -3.54 2.36
N LYS A 457 4.78 -2.30 2.84
CA LYS A 457 3.90 -1.93 3.96
C LYS A 457 2.99 -0.78 3.55
N PRO A 458 1.74 -0.71 4.06
CA PRO A 458 1.09 -1.66 4.96
C PRO A 458 0.64 -2.96 4.25
N ALA A 459 0.20 -3.96 5.02
CA ALA A 459 -0.43 -5.17 4.51
C ALA A 459 -1.52 -5.67 5.48
N GLN A 460 -2.55 -6.33 4.97
CA GLN A 460 -3.67 -6.86 5.74
C GLN A 460 -4.34 -8.03 5.01
N ALA A 461 -5.02 -8.90 5.76
CA ALA A 461 -6.02 -9.84 5.25
C ALA A 461 -7.39 -9.44 5.76
N PHE A 462 -8.42 -9.46 4.90
CA PHE A 462 -9.78 -9.11 5.32
C PHE A 462 -10.86 -9.80 4.47
N VAL A 463 -12.06 -9.91 5.03
CA VAL A 463 -13.31 -10.17 4.31
C VAL A 463 -14.21 -8.92 4.36
N ALA A 464 -15.03 -8.72 3.33
CA ALA A 464 -15.97 -7.59 3.30
C ALA A 464 -17.24 -7.85 4.11
N GLU A 465 -17.61 -9.12 4.28
CA GLU A 465 -18.82 -9.59 4.93
C GLU A 465 -18.51 -10.80 5.83
N GLY A 466 -19.28 -11.01 6.89
CA GLY A 466 -19.12 -12.14 7.80
C GLY A 466 -17.88 -12.01 8.70
N GLU A 467 -17.24 -13.15 8.98
CA GLU A 467 -16.02 -13.28 9.79
C GLU A 467 -14.89 -13.87 8.94
N LEU A 468 -13.63 -13.57 9.29
CA LEU A 468 -12.49 -14.31 8.76
C LEU A 468 -12.69 -15.81 9.03
N PRO A 469 -12.37 -16.69 8.06
CA PRO A 469 -12.65 -18.12 8.21
C PRO A 469 -11.72 -18.82 9.18
N PHE A 470 -10.81 -18.11 9.85
CA PHE A 470 -9.85 -18.71 10.76
C PHE A 470 -9.59 -17.82 11.97
N LYS A 471 -9.24 -18.48 13.08
CA LYS A 471 -8.76 -17.87 14.32
C LYS A 471 -7.32 -18.29 14.58
N VAL A 472 -6.46 -17.33 14.89
CA VAL A 472 -5.06 -17.61 15.27
C VAL A 472 -5.00 -18.02 16.74
N LEU A 473 -4.65 -19.27 17.03
CA LEU A 473 -4.53 -19.78 18.40
C LEU A 473 -3.12 -19.55 18.98
N PHE A 474 -2.11 -19.51 18.14
CA PHE A 474 -0.71 -19.26 18.51
C PHE A 474 0.05 -18.61 17.34
N GLY A 475 0.98 -17.72 17.65
CA GLY A 475 1.79 -17.01 16.66
C GLY A 475 1.07 -15.82 16.00
N ALA A 476 1.67 -15.29 14.93
CA ALA A 476 1.09 -14.22 14.11
C ALA A 476 1.43 -14.45 12.63
N PRO A 477 0.45 -14.61 11.73
CA PRO A 477 0.71 -14.95 10.34
C PRO A 477 1.28 -13.77 9.54
N GLY A 478 2.23 -14.07 8.65
CA GLY A 478 2.65 -13.19 7.56
C GLY A 478 1.81 -13.37 6.30
N TYR A 479 2.03 -12.52 5.30
CA TYR A 479 1.32 -12.57 4.02
C TYR A 479 1.51 -13.89 3.28
N ILE A 480 2.76 -14.35 3.16
CA ILE A 480 3.07 -15.64 2.50
C ILE A 480 2.50 -16.82 3.30
N ASN A 481 2.52 -16.76 4.64
CA ASN A 481 1.92 -17.80 5.46
C ASN A 481 0.42 -17.99 5.16
N LEU A 482 -0.32 -16.91 4.93
CA LEU A 482 -1.73 -17.01 4.56
C LEU A 482 -1.93 -17.54 3.13
N LEU A 483 -1.05 -17.21 2.18
CA LEU A 483 -1.10 -17.82 0.85
C LEU A 483 -0.89 -19.33 0.92
N ASP A 484 0.09 -19.79 1.71
CA ASP A 484 0.34 -21.22 1.91
C ASP A 484 -0.82 -21.89 2.67
N ALA A 485 -1.25 -21.33 3.81
CA ALA A 485 -2.33 -21.85 4.64
C ALA A 485 -3.65 -22.04 3.87
N LEU A 486 -4.09 -21.03 3.12
CA LEU A 486 -5.41 -21.06 2.47
C LEU A 486 -5.44 -22.02 1.28
N ASN A 487 -4.36 -22.08 0.48
CA ASN A 487 -4.26 -23.05 -0.61
C ASN A 487 -4.11 -24.48 -0.08
N SER A 488 -3.24 -24.68 0.92
CA SER A 488 -3.01 -26.00 1.50
C SER A 488 -4.24 -26.57 2.20
N TYR A 489 -5.01 -25.73 2.91
CA TYR A 489 -6.25 -26.17 3.54
C TYR A 489 -7.31 -26.56 2.50
N ALA A 490 -7.48 -25.77 1.44
CA ALA A 490 -8.40 -26.09 0.37
C ALA A 490 -8.07 -27.45 -0.29
N LEU A 491 -6.78 -27.73 -0.51
CA LEU A 491 -6.31 -29.03 -0.99
C LEU A 491 -6.75 -30.16 -0.06
N VAL A 492 -6.42 -30.11 1.23
CA VAL A 492 -6.68 -31.23 2.14
C VAL A 492 -8.18 -31.42 2.43
N LYS A 493 -8.95 -30.34 2.40
CA LYS A 493 -10.42 -30.40 2.48
C LYS A 493 -10.98 -31.17 1.29
N GLU A 494 -10.60 -30.81 0.06
CA GLU A 494 -11.07 -31.50 -1.14
C GLU A 494 -10.57 -32.96 -1.23
N LEU A 495 -9.36 -33.27 -0.74
CA LEU A 495 -8.88 -34.66 -0.65
C LEU A 495 -9.76 -35.49 0.29
N GLN A 496 -10.08 -34.96 1.47
CA GLN A 496 -10.93 -35.66 2.42
C GLN A 496 -12.35 -35.83 1.88
N GLU A 497 -12.92 -34.80 1.24
CA GLU A 497 -14.25 -34.88 0.60
C GLU A 497 -14.28 -35.89 -0.55
N ALA A 498 -13.20 -36.01 -1.33
CA ALA A 498 -13.14 -36.90 -2.49
C ALA A 498 -12.90 -38.38 -2.13
N LEU A 499 -12.18 -38.65 -1.04
CA LEU A 499 -11.66 -39.98 -0.71
C LEU A 499 -12.13 -40.52 0.65
N ASP A 500 -12.87 -39.73 1.43
CA ASP A 500 -13.35 -40.07 2.78
C ASP A 500 -12.23 -40.56 3.72
N LEU A 501 -11.04 -39.97 3.58
CA LEU A 501 -9.86 -40.29 4.38
C LEU A 501 -9.22 -39.00 4.91
N PRO A 502 -8.68 -39.01 6.15
CA PRO A 502 -7.88 -37.89 6.64
C PRO A 502 -6.72 -37.59 5.69
N ALA A 503 -6.52 -36.31 5.39
CA ALA A 503 -5.52 -35.85 4.45
C ALA A 503 -4.60 -34.80 5.09
N ALA A 504 -3.38 -34.73 4.58
CA ALA A 504 -2.40 -33.73 4.98
C ALA A 504 -1.61 -33.21 3.78
N ALA A 505 -1.17 -31.96 3.87
CA ALA A 505 -0.28 -31.35 2.89
C ALA A 505 0.84 -30.56 3.57
N SER A 506 1.99 -30.52 2.90
CA SER A 506 3.17 -29.73 3.24
C SER A 506 3.38 -28.73 2.13
N PHE A 507 3.23 -27.43 2.41
CA PHE A 507 3.34 -26.35 1.43
C PHE A 507 4.59 -25.51 1.65
N LYS A 508 5.15 -25.04 0.54
CA LYS A 508 6.24 -24.06 0.53
C LYS A 508 6.11 -23.19 -0.71
N HIS A 509 6.08 -21.87 -0.53
CA HIS A 509 6.00 -20.92 -1.65
C HIS A 509 4.79 -21.15 -2.57
N VAL A 510 3.62 -21.34 -1.96
CA VAL A 510 2.30 -21.45 -2.61
C VAL A 510 2.20 -22.66 -3.55
N SER A 511 2.89 -23.74 -3.21
CA SER A 511 2.77 -25.05 -3.87
C SER A 511 3.02 -26.18 -2.87
N PRO A 512 2.40 -27.36 -3.06
CA PRO A 512 2.67 -28.52 -2.22
C PRO A 512 4.09 -29.04 -2.48
N ALA A 513 4.92 -29.09 -1.44
CA ALA A 513 6.10 -29.95 -1.40
C ALA A 513 5.70 -31.44 -1.40
N GLY A 514 4.55 -31.73 -0.78
CA GLY A 514 3.86 -33.01 -0.88
C GLY A 514 2.46 -32.97 -0.27
N ALA A 515 1.65 -33.96 -0.60
CA ALA A 515 0.31 -34.16 -0.08
C ALA A 515 -0.01 -35.66 -0.03
N ALA A 516 -0.80 -36.09 0.93
CA ALA A 516 -1.18 -37.50 1.07
C ALA A 516 -2.49 -37.69 1.83
N ILE A 517 -3.08 -38.87 1.63
CA ILE A 517 -4.18 -39.42 2.44
C ILE A 517 -3.67 -40.43 3.46
N GLY A 518 -4.46 -40.66 4.51
CA GLY A 518 -4.12 -41.47 5.68
C GLY A 518 -4.27 -42.97 5.47
N LEU A 519 -3.47 -43.54 4.58
CA LEU A 519 -3.30 -45.00 4.47
C LEU A 519 -2.19 -45.49 5.42
N GLU A 520 -2.23 -46.77 5.77
CA GLU A 520 -1.23 -47.39 6.66
C GLU A 520 0.18 -47.33 6.04
N LEU A 521 1.17 -47.04 6.89
CA LEU A 521 2.59 -47.03 6.51
C LEU A 521 3.10 -48.48 6.36
N SER A 522 3.89 -48.74 5.32
CA SER A 522 4.57 -50.02 5.14
C SER A 522 5.64 -50.27 6.21
N ASP A 523 6.12 -51.51 6.33
CA ASP A 523 7.23 -51.87 7.23
C ASP A 523 8.49 -51.02 6.99
N THR A 524 8.75 -50.66 5.74
CA THR A 524 9.84 -49.76 5.34
C THR A 524 9.63 -48.31 5.77
N GLU A 525 8.39 -47.85 5.90
CA GLU A 525 8.01 -46.49 6.31
C GLU A 525 7.95 -46.31 7.86
N LYS A 526 7.94 -47.43 8.63
CA LYS A 526 7.98 -47.55 10.12
C LYS A 526 6.72 -47.14 10.91
N LYS A 527 6.57 -47.82 12.08
CA LYS A 527 5.60 -47.75 13.21
C LYS A 527 4.14 -47.32 12.91
N PRO A 528 3.14 -48.01 13.51
CA PRO A 528 1.74 -47.63 13.36
C PRO A 528 1.52 -46.20 13.88
N LEU A 529 0.94 -45.37 13.03
CA LEU A 529 0.51 -44.00 13.31
C LEU A 529 -1.01 -43.92 13.15
N THR A 530 -1.63 -42.89 13.70
CA THR A 530 -3.03 -42.57 13.33
C THR A 530 -3.08 -42.23 11.83
N PRO A 531 -4.23 -42.40 11.15
CA PRO A 531 -4.35 -42.08 9.72
C PRO A 531 -3.85 -40.67 9.36
N LEU A 532 -4.17 -39.65 10.18
CA LEU A 532 -3.72 -38.28 9.95
C LEU A 532 -2.20 -38.10 10.12
N ALA A 533 -1.62 -38.75 11.13
CA ALA A 533 -0.17 -38.73 11.35
C ALA A 533 0.59 -39.48 10.23
N ALA A 534 0.02 -40.55 9.68
CA ALA A 534 0.54 -41.24 8.51
C ALA A 534 0.48 -40.34 7.26
N ALA A 535 -0.66 -39.68 7.02
CA ALA A 535 -0.84 -38.72 5.93
C ALA A 535 0.22 -37.61 5.98
N TYR A 536 0.42 -36.97 7.15
CA TYR A 536 1.43 -35.92 7.27
C TYR A 536 2.85 -36.45 7.08
N SER A 537 3.16 -37.63 7.63
CA SER A 537 4.48 -38.26 7.47
C SER A 537 4.81 -38.51 5.99
N ARG A 538 3.81 -38.91 5.19
CA ARG A 538 3.93 -39.08 3.73
C ARG A 538 4.03 -37.76 2.99
N ALA A 539 3.17 -36.79 3.31
CA ALA A 539 3.18 -35.46 2.69
C ALA A 539 4.55 -34.76 2.85
N ARG A 540 5.11 -34.77 4.07
CA ARG A 540 6.47 -34.25 4.32
C ARG A 540 7.56 -35.14 3.72
N GLY A 541 7.30 -36.45 3.66
CA GLY A 541 8.22 -37.47 3.17
C GLY A 541 8.51 -37.39 1.68
N ALA A 542 7.59 -36.82 0.89
CA ALA A 542 7.75 -36.62 -0.56
C ALA A 542 9.08 -35.93 -0.90
N ASP A 543 9.32 -34.74 -0.32
CA ASP A 543 10.54 -33.96 -0.51
C ASP A 543 10.90 -33.23 0.80
N ARG A 544 11.77 -33.85 1.60
CA ARG A 544 12.10 -33.37 2.95
C ARG A 544 12.83 -32.04 2.94
N MET A 545 13.63 -31.76 1.90
CA MET A 545 14.34 -30.49 1.76
C MET A 545 13.35 -29.36 1.46
N SER A 546 12.43 -29.58 0.51
CA SER A 546 11.39 -28.58 0.19
C SER A 546 10.43 -28.34 1.35
N SER A 547 10.17 -29.36 2.18
CA SER A 547 9.35 -29.23 3.39
C SER A 547 10.05 -28.58 4.59
N TYR A 548 11.31 -28.16 4.49
CA TYR A 548 11.98 -27.45 5.57
C TYR A 548 11.35 -26.05 5.78
N GLY A 549 10.74 -25.83 6.95
CA GLY A 549 9.94 -24.64 7.22
C GLY A 549 8.67 -24.59 6.37
N ASP A 550 8.03 -25.73 6.13
CA ASP A 550 6.75 -25.80 5.44
C ASP A 550 5.62 -25.16 6.22
N PHE A 551 4.53 -24.86 5.52
CA PHE A 551 3.22 -24.67 6.11
C PHE A 551 2.40 -25.95 5.97
N ILE A 552 1.91 -26.48 7.08
CA ILE A 552 1.20 -27.76 7.15
C ILE A 552 -0.31 -27.50 7.09
N ALA A 553 -1.05 -28.29 6.32
CA ALA A 553 -2.50 -28.35 6.42
C ALA A 553 -2.96 -29.76 6.77
N LEU A 554 -3.99 -29.83 7.62
CA LEU A 554 -4.63 -31.05 8.08
C LEU A 554 -6.13 -30.96 7.81
N SER A 555 -6.71 -31.99 7.19
CA SER A 555 -8.14 -32.00 6.86
C SER A 555 -9.03 -32.25 8.09
N ALA A 556 -8.50 -32.95 9.09
CA ALA A 556 -9.18 -33.34 10.34
C ALA A 556 -8.51 -32.69 11.56
N PRO A 557 -9.19 -32.66 12.73
CA PRO A 557 -8.60 -32.11 13.95
C PRO A 557 -7.26 -32.76 14.31
N CYS A 558 -6.26 -31.95 14.63
CA CYS A 558 -4.93 -32.44 14.95
C CYS A 558 -4.94 -33.22 16.26
N ASP A 559 -4.57 -34.49 16.19
CA ASP A 559 -4.40 -35.36 17.35
C ASP A 559 -2.97 -35.28 17.94
N LEU A 560 -2.78 -35.88 19.12
CA LEU A 560 -1.50 -35.93 19.82
C LEU A 560 -0.40 -36.64 19.01
N ALA A 561 -0.76 -37.68 18.24
CA ALA A 561 0.21 -38.46 17.46
C ALA A 561 0.81 -37.61 16.33
N THR A 562 -0.05 -36.90 15.60
CA THR A 562 0.29 -35.96 14.53
C THR A 562 1.13 -34.82 15.09
N ALA A 563 0.70 -34.24 16.22
CA ALA A 563 1.46 -33.17 16.87
C ALA A 563 2.88 -33.58 17.26
N ARG A 564 3.08 -34.82 17.74
CA ARG A 564 4.40 -35.38 18.06
C ARG A 564 5.29 -35.64 16.85
N VAL A 565 4.70 -35.93 15.69
CA VAL A 565 5.45 -36.05 14.43
C VAL A 565 5.94 -34.66 14.03
N ILE A 566 5.04 -33.69 14.01
CA ILE A 566 5.33 -32.29 13.64
C ILE A 566 6.38 -31.67 14.58
N SER A 567 6.27 -31.89 15.90
CA SER A 567 7.12 -31.24 16.92
C SER A 567 8.61 -31.59 16.85
N ARG A 568 9.01 -32.50 15.95
CA ARG A 568 10.41 -32.91 15.75
C ARG A 568 11.01 -32.32 14.47
N GLU A 569 10.22 -31.54 13.75
CA GLU A 569 10.50 -30.99 12.44
C GLU A 569 10.48 -29.46 12.52
N VAL A 570 11.08 -28.80 11.53
CA VAL A 570 11.01 -27.34 11.38
C VAL A 570 9.85 -27.01 10.45
N SER A 571 8.87 -26.26 10.96
CA SER A 571 7.68 -25.81 10.24
C SER A 571 7.31 -24.37 10.60
N ASP A 572 6.86 -23.61 9.60
CA ASP A 572 6.40 -22.23 9.78
C ASP A 572 5.01 -22.17 10.44
N GLY A 573 4.18 -23.19 10.25
CA GLY A 573 2.85 -23.24 10.86
C GLY A 573 2.01 -24.45 10.46
N VAL A 574 0.89 -24.64 11.14
CA VAL A 574 -0.10 -25.69 10.87
C VAL A 574 -1.51 -25.11 10.88
N ILE A 575 -2.31 -25.41 9.86
CA ILE A 575 -3.74 -25.08 9.78
C ILE A 575 -4.58 -26.35 9.80
N ALA A 576 -5.63 -26.36 10.62
CA ALA A 576 -6.52 -27.50 10.80
C ALA A 576 -7.91 -27.02 11.24
N PRO A 577 -8.98 -27.82 11.07
CA PRO A 577 -10.31 -27.44 11.55
C PRO A 577 -10.44 -27.47 13.08
N GLY A 578 -9.45 -28.04 13.78
CA GLY A 578 -9.40 -28.09 15.23
C GLY A 578 -8.12 -28.74 15.73
N TYR A 579 -7.90 -28.68 17.04
CA TYR A 579 -6.74 -29.25 17.71
C TYR A 579 -7.17 -29.87 19.05
N SER A 580 -6.66 -31.04 19.39
CA SER A 580 -6.81 -31.55 20.76
C SER A 580 -6.00 -30.66 21.73
N GLN A 581 -6.41 -30.61 23.00
CA GLN A 581 -5.70 -29.81 24.00
C GLN A 581 -4.25 -30.28 24.18
N GLU A 582 -4.02 -31.60 24.12
CA GLU A 582 -2.68 -32.19 24.24
C GLU A 582 -1.80 -31.88 23.02
N ALA A 583 -2.40 -31.78 21.82
CA ALA A 583 -1.70 -31.35 20.61
C ALA A 583 -1.23 -29.90 20.73
N LEU A 584 -2.11 -28.99 21.18
CA LEU A 584 -1.77 -27.59 21.43
C LEU A 584 -0.69 -27.45 22.51
N ASP A 585 -0.81 -28.21 23.60
CA ASP A 585 0.12 -28.14 24.72
C ASP A 585 1.57 -28.48 24.30
N ILE A 586 1.76 -29.37 23.32
CA ILE A 586 3.10 -29.70 22.76
C ILE A 586 3.77 -28.47 22.13
N TRP A 587 3.02 -27.63 21.44
CA TRP A 587 3.59 -26.50 20.71
C TRP A 587 3.58 -25.20 21.55
N VAL A 588 2.51 -24.97 22.30
CA VAL A 588 2.29 -23.73 23.06
C VAL A 588 3.05 -23.72 24.39
N ARG A 589 3.09 -24.83 25.15
CA ARG A 589 3.75 -24.84 26.48
C ARG A 589 5.27 -24.94 26.43
N PHE A 590 5.83 -25.40 25.31
CA PHE A 590 7.27 -25.58 25.14
C PHE A 590 7.95 -24.45 24.34
N ALA A 591 7.20 -23.41 23.97
CA ALA A 591 7.70 -22.22 23.29
C ALA A 591 8.52 -21.33 24.25
N THR A 592 9.76 -21.73 24.50
CA THR A 592 10.79 -20.85 25.10
C THR A 592 11.61 -20.19 23.98
N PRO A 593 12.34 -19.08 24.25
CA PRO A 593 13.23 -18.46 23.25
C PRO A 593 14.28 -19.41 22.66
N ILE A 594 14.57 -20.52 23.36
CA ILE A 594 15.56 -21.54 22.98
C ILE A 594 14.92 -22.65 22.10
N ASN A 595 13.60 -22.87 22.22
CA ASN A 595 12.83 -23.89 21.49
C ASN A 595 11.94 -23.31 20.36
N MET A 596 12.20 -22.07 19.93
CA MET A 596 11.41 -21.29 18.96
C MET A 596 11.51 -21.79 17.50
N TYR A 597 11.63 -23.10 17.26
CA TYR A 597 12.01 -23.65 15.95
C TYR A 597 11.14 -24.80 15.42
N HIS A 598 10.06 -25.21 16.09
CA HIS A 598 9.29 -26.39 15.64
C HIS A 598 7.96 -26.04 14.95
N VAL A 599 7.09 -25.23 15.56
CA VAL A 599 5.85 -24.73 14.93
C VAL A 599 5.62 -23.30 15.42
N ASN A 600 5.57 -22.33 14.50
CA ASN A 600 5.54 -20.91 14.87
C ASN A 600 4.14 -20.27 14.79
N LEU A 601 3.16 -20.99 14.24
CA LEU A 601 1.85 -20.45 13.92
C LEU A 601 0.80 -21.57 13.88
N VAL A 602 -0.33 -21.37 14.56
CA VAL A 602 -1.42 -22.37 14.69
C VAL A 602 -2.78 -21.71 14.46
N PRO A 603 -3.19 -21.45 13.20
CA PRO A 603 -4.56 -21.10 12.86
C PRO A 603 -5.51 -22.30 12.94
N GLN A 604 -6.72 -22.06 13.46
CA GLN A 604 -7.87 -22.96 13.35
C GLN A 604 -8.84 -22.39 12.34
N ILE A 605 -9.21 -23.16 11.32
CA ILE A 605 -10.13 -22.75 10.25
C ILE A 605 -11.53 -23.34 10.46
N ASP A 606 -12.58 -22.60 10.08
CA ASP A 606 -13.93 -23.13 10.02
C ASP A 606 -14.09 -24.05 8.82
N ALA A 607 -14.30 -25.34 9.09
CA ALA A 607 -14.48 -26.36 8.05
C ALA A 607 -15.71 -26.12 7.16
N ASN A 608 -16.73 -25.43 7.69
CA ASN A 608 -17.96 -25.15 6.97
C ASN A 608 -17.87 -23.90 6.08
N TRP A 609 -16.79 -23.13 6.18
CA TRP A 609 -16.64 -21.93 5.39
C TRP A 609 -16.47 -22.25 3.90
N ALA A 610 -17.13 -21.44 3.07
CA ALA A 610 -17.03 -21.48 1.63
C ALA A 610 -16.72 -20.08 1.07
N PRO A 611 -15.71 -19.96 0.18
CA PRO A 611 -15.42 -18.70 -0.50
C PRO A 611 -16.52 -18.32 -1.49
N GLY A 612 -16.66 -17.02 -1.75
CA GLY A 612 -17.52 -16.50 -2.83
C GLY A 612 -17.10 -17.01 -4.21
N GLU A 613 -18.03 -16.98 -5.17
CA GLU A 613 -17.81 -17.52 -6.52
C GLU A 613 -16.82 -16.70 -7.35
N VAL A 614 -16.75 -15.40 -7.13
CA VAL A 614 -15.88 -14.49 -7.91
C VAL A 614 -14.69 -14.09 -7.07
N GLU A 615 -13.49 -14.29 -7.62
CA GLU A 615 -12.24 -13.78 -7.05
C GLU A 615 -11.72 -12.60 -7.87
N THR A 616 -11.04 -11.68 -7.19
CA THR A 616 -10.44 -10.50 -7.80
C THR A 616 -8.98 -10.39 -7.36
N ARG A 617 -8.07 -10.13 -8.30
CA ARG A 617 -6.68 -9.81 -8.00
C ARG A 617 -6.22 -8.61 -8.80
N GLN A 618 -5.17 -7.93 -8.33
CA GLN A 618 -4.52 -6.87 -9.09
C GLN A 618 -3.18 -7.30 -9.65
N VAL A 619 -2.95 -6.97 -10.92
CA VAL A 619 -1.67 -7.16 -11.61
C VAL A 619 -1.32 -5.85 -12.30
N TYR A 620 -0.20 -5.24 -11.92
CA TYR A 620 0.28 -3.95 -12.46
C TYR A 620 -0.80 -2.84 -12.46
N GLY A 621 -1.59 -2.76 -11.39
CA GLY A 621 -2.66 -1.77 -11.22
C GLY A 621 -3.98 -2.11 -11.95
N VAL A 622 -4.02 -3.20 -12.73
CA VAL A 622 -5.24 -3.68 -13.40
C VAL A 622 -5.92 -4.73 -12.53
N SER A 623 -7.22 -4.58 -12.31
CA SER A 623 -8.03 -5.58 -11.59
C SER A 623 -8.49 -6.67 -12.56
N LEU A 624 -8.16 -7.92 -12.27
CA LEU A 624 -8.61 -9.11 -12.99
C LEU A 624 -9.65 -9.83 -12.13
N GLN A 625 -10.81 -10.11 -12.70
CA GLN A 625 -11.91 -10.82 -12.04
C GLN A 625 -12.25 -12.09 -12.79
N GLN A 626 -12.46 -13.17 -12.06
CA GLN A 626 -12.88 -14.45 -12.62
C GLN A 626 -13.73 -15.23 -11.63
N ARG A 627 -14.47 -16.23 -12.11
CA ARG A 627 -15.01 -17.26 -11.22
C ARG A 627 -13.84 -18.08 -10.66
N ARG A 628 -13.84 -18.36 -9.36
CA ARG A 628 -12.84 -19.23 -8.73
C ARG A 628 -12.89 -20.64 -9.32
N ASN A 629 -11.80 -21.39 -9.21
CA ASN A 629 -11.77 -22.80 -9.60
C ASN A 629 -12.48 -23.66 -8.53
N ASP A 630 -13.78 -23.89 -8.71
CA ASP A 630 -14.63 -24.74 -7.87
C ASP A 630 -14.90 -26.12 -8.49
N ALA A 631 -14.09 -26.54 -9.47
CA ALA A 631 -14.25 -27.83 -10.12
C ALA A 631 -14.01 -28.99 -9.13
N VAL A 632 -14.97 -29.91 -9.06
CA VAL A 632 -14.93 -31.09 -8.19
C VAL A 632 -14.12 -32.20 -8.85
N ILE A 633 -13.15 -32.75 -8.12
CA ILE A 633 -12.30 -33.86 -8.58
C ILE A 633 -12.68 -35.11 -7.80
N ASN A 634 -13.20 -36.11 -8.52
CA ASN A 634 -13.54 -37.43 -7.98
C ASN A 634 -13.35 -38.50 -9.06
N ALA A 635 -13.66 -39.76 -8.75
CA ALA A 635 -13.47 -40.88 -9.66
C ALA A 635 -14.09 -40.67 -11.07
N LYS A 636 -15.21 -39.95 -11.17
CA LYS A 636 -15.90 -39.71 -12.45
C LYS A 636 -15.06 -38.93 -13.45
N LEU A 637 -14.10 -38.13 -12.99
CA LEU A 637 -13.20 -37.36 -13.85
C LEU A 637 -12.36 -38.27 -14.77
N PHE A 638 -12.11 -39.51 -14.35
CA PHE A 638 -11.22 -40.46 -15.04
C PHE A 638 -11.97 -41.51 -15.88
N ASN A 639 -13.29 -41.38 -16.05
CA ASN A 639 -14.11 -42.36 -16.79
C ASN A 639 -13.77 -42.46 -18.28
N ASN A 640 -13.23 -41.40 -18.88
CA ASN A 640 -12.86 -41.37 -20.29
C ASN A 640 -11.45 -41.94 -20.51
N ILE A 641 -11.32 -43.26 -20.37
CA ILE A 641 -10.08 -43.97 -20.65
C ILE A 641 -9.92 -44.12 -22.16
N VAL A 642 -8.82 -43.62 -22.71
CA VAL A 642 -8.56 -43.55 -24.16
C VAL A 642 -7.60 -44.64 -24.64
N SER A 643 -6.70 -45.13 -23.80
CA SER A 643 -5.81 -46.28 -24.06
C SER A 643 -6.57 -47.59 -24.28
N LYS A 644 -5.99 -48.58 -24.95
CA LYS A 644 -6.57 -49.93 -25.15
C LYS A 644 -6.91 -50.63 -23.85
N ASN A 645 -5.99 -50.58 -22.88
CA ASN A 645 -6.24 -51.11 -21.54
C ASN A 645 -7.18 -50.15 -20.78
N LYS A 646 -8.36 -50.67 -20.40
CA LYS A 646 -9.43 -49.92 -19.72
C LYS A 646 -9.55 -50.24 -18.23
N ASN A 647 -8.70 -51.12 -17.70
CA ASN A 647 -8.86 -51.63 -16.34
C ASN A 647 -8.20 -50.71 -15.31
N LEU A 648 -8.85 -49.60 -14.95
CA LEU A 648 -8.33 -48.67 -13.94
C LEU A 648 -8.75 -49.13 -12.52
N PRO A 649 -7.81 -49.64 -11.68
CA PRO A 649 -8.16 -50.16 -10.36
C PRO A 649 -8.38 -49.03 -9.35
N GLU A 650 -9.08 -49.33 -8.25
CA GLU A 650 -9.49 -48.35 -7.24
C GLU A 650 -8.30 -47.62 -6.59
N ASN A 651 -7.21 -48.33 -6.28
CA ASN A 651 -5.99 -47.71 -5.75
C ASN A 651 -5.37 -46.70 -6.74
N ALA A 652 -5.41 -46.98 -8.05
CA ALA A 652 -4.96 -46.03 -9.07
C ALA A 652 -5.87 -44.81 -9.17
N ILE A 653 -7.19 -44.99 -8.98
CA ILE A 653 -8.14 -43.87 -8.92
C ILE A 653 -7.80 -42.97 -7.74
N ASN A 654 -7.52 -43.54 -6.56
CA ASN A 654 -7.11 -42.77 -5.38
C ASN A 654 -5.83 -41.97 -5.64
N ASP A 655 -4.82 -42.60 -6.25
CA ASP A 655 -3.55 -41.93 -6.57
C ASP A 655 -3.73 -40.84 -7.64
N LEU A 656 -4.58 -41.06 -8.65
CA LEU A 656 -4.94 -40.05 -9.65
C LEU A 656 -5.71 -38.88 -9.03
N ILE A 657 -6.60 -39.13 -8.06
CA ILE A 657 -7.30 -38.07 -7.31
C ILE A 657 -6.27 -37.24 -6.51
N VAL A 658 -5.37 -37.90 -5.78
CA VAL A 658 -4.30 -37.23 -5.01
C VAL A 658 -3.42 -36.37 -5.92
N ALA A 659 -2.93 -36.94 -7.02
CA ALA A 659 -2.11 -36.21 -7.99
C ALA A 659 -2.87 -35.01 -8.58
N THR A 660 -4.10 -35.21 -9.04
CA THR A 660 -4.87 -34.18 -9.75
C THR A 660 -5.31 -33.05 -8.82
N LEU A 661 -5.72 -33.35 -7.58
CA LEU A 661 -6.03 -32.32 -6.57
C LEU A 661 -4.78 -31.54 -6.15
N ALA A 662 -3.62 -32.19 -6.02
CA ALA A 662 -2.39 -31.45 -5.75
C ALA A 662 -2.09 -30.42 -6.87
N LEU A 663 -2.32 -30.79 -8.13
CA LEU A 663 -2.09 -29.90 -9.28
C LEU A 663 -3.03 -28.71 -9.31
N LYS A 664 -4.29 -28.88 -8.90
CA LYS A 664 -5.27 -27.78 -8.78
C LYS A 664 -4.76 -26.63 -7.89
N TYR A 665 -3.88 -26.93 -6.94
CA TYR A 665 -3.28 -25.98 -5.98
C TYR A 665 -1.76 -25.82 -6.12
N THR A 666 -1.22 -26.17 -7.29
CA THR A 666 0.21 -26.02 -7.60
C THR A 666 0.40 -24.93 -8.65
N GLN A 667 1.37 -24.03 -8.45
CA GLN A 667 1.70 -23.01 -9.46
C GLN A 667 2.02 -23.65 -10.82
N SER A 668 1.36 -23.19 -11.88
CA SER A 668 1.44 -23.80 -13.21
C SER A 668 2.68 -23.36 -14.02
N ASN A 669 3.13 -24.17 -14.98
CA ASN A 669 2.62 -25.51 -15.33
C ASN A 669 3.11 -26.56 -14.33
N SER A 670 2.25 -27.55 -14.04
CA SER A 670 2.51 -28.55 -13.01
C SER A 670 2.22 -30.00 -13.45
N VAL A 671 3.05 -30.93 -12.96
CA VAL A 671 2.93 -32.39 -13.17
C VAL A 671 3.20 -33.09 -11.84
N ALA A 672 2.38 -34.08 -11.49
CA ALA A 672 2.45 -34.78 -10.21
C ALA A 672 2.44 -36.29 -10.42
N TYR A 673 3.34 -36.97 -9.71
CA TYR A 673 3.43 -38.42 -9.59
C TYR A 673 2.95 -38.80 -8.19
N ALA A 674 2.01 -39.72 -8.10
CA ALA A 674 1.47 -40.24 -6.87
C ALA A 674 1.55 -41.76 -6.81
N HIS A 675 1.77 -42.28 -5.60
CA HIS A 675 1.82 -43.71 -5.33
C HIS A 675 1.37 -43.96 -3.88
N HIS A 676 0.50 -44.94 -3.68
CA HIS A 676 0.00 -45.34 -2.35
C HIS A 676 -0.57 -44.17 -1.53
N GLY A 677 -1.41 -43.37 -2.18
CA GLY A 677 -2.13 -42.25 -1.60
C GLY A 677 -1.26 -41.03 -1.30
N SER A 678 -0.05 -40.93 -1.85
CA SER A 678 0.88 -39.83 -1.59
C SER A 678 1.52 -39.31 -2.87
N ILE A 679 1.77 -38.01 -2.92
CA ILE A 679 2.71 -37.41 -3.85
C ILE A 679 4.11 -37.97 -3.59
N ILE A 680 4.79 -38.41 -4.65
CA ILE A 680 6.18 -38.88 -4.61
C ILE A 680 7.10 -38.01 -5.49
N GLY A 681 6.54 -37.24 -6.41
CA GLY A 681 7.28 -36.27 -7.22
C GLY A 681 6.36 -35.23 -7.82
N LEU A 682 6.72 -33.95 -7.71
CA LEU A 682 5.89 -32.85 -8.19
C LEU A 682 6.75 -31.74 -8.80
N GLY A 683 6.32 -31.25 -9.97
CA GLY A 683 6.89 -30.09 -10.63
C GLY A 683 5.92 -28.92 -10.60
N ALA A 684 6.44 -27.74 -10.32
CA ALA A 684 5.68 -26.49 -10.18
C ALA A 684 6.36 -25.35 -10.93
N GLY A 685 5.56 -24.41 -11.43
CA GLY A 685 6.02 -23.14 -12.01
C GLY A 685 6.82 -23.29 -13.30
N GLN A 686 6.73 -24.42 -13.99
CA GLN A 686 7.54 -24.68 -15.18
C GLN A 686 6.86 -24.15 -16.45
N GLN A 687 7.66 -23.81 -17.46
CA GLN A 687 7.16 -23.22 -18.71
C GLN A 687 7.01 -24.25 -19.83
N SER A 688 7.81 -25.33 -19.79
CA SER A 688 7.77 -26.44 -20.75
C SER A 688 7.18 -27.69 -20.10
N ARG A 689 6.18 -28.29 -20.74
CA ARG A 689 5.52 -29.51 -20.21
C ARG A 689 6.51 -30.64 -19.99
N ILE A 690 7.35 -30.95 -20.97
CA ILE A 690 8.34 -32.04 -20.84
C ILE A 690 9.39 -31.73 -19.77
N HIS A 691 9.78 -30.47 -19.58
CA HIS A 691 10.67 -30.10 -18.47
C HIS A 691 9.99 -30.31 -17.11
N CYS A 692 8.71 -29.95 -16.99
CA CYS A 692 7.93 -30.22 -15.79
C CYS A 692 7.81 -31.72 -15.52
N THR A 693 7.47 -32.52 -16.54
CA THR A 693 7.39 -33.98 -16.46
C THR A 693 8.71 -34.62 -16.04
N ARG A 694 9.84 -34.13 -16.57
CA ARG A 694 11.19 -34.59 -16.21
C ARG A 694 11.55 -34.23 -14.78
N LEU A 695 11.30 -32.99 -14.36
CA LEU A 695 11.59 -32.50 -13.02
C LEU A 695 10.78 -33.28 -11.97
N ALA A 696 9.46 -33.38 -12.17
CA ALA A 696 8.57 -34.14 -11.30
C ALA A 696 8.98 -35.63 -11.23
N GLY A 697 9.29 -36.23 -12.38
CA GLY A 697 9.76 -37.61 -12.45
C GLY A 697 11.10 -37.80 -11.73
N SER A 698 12.05 -36.87 -11.86
CA SER A 698 13.34 -36.97 -11.16
C SER A 698 13.19 -36.87 -9.64
N LYS A 699 12.20 -36.10 -9.16
CA LYS A 699 11.83 -36.12 -7.74
C LYS A 699 11.27 -37.47 -7.31
N ALA A 700 10.39 -38.08 -8.12
CA ALA A 700 9.87 -39.43 -7.86
C ALA A 700 11.00 -40.49 -7.84
N ASP A 701 11.96 -40.39 -8.77
CA ASP A 701 13.11 -41.28 -8.84
C ASP A 701 13.99 -41.16 -7.57
N ASN A 702 14.24 -39.92 -7.11
CA ASN A 702 14.99 -39.67 -5.87
C ASN A 702 14.23 -40.15 -4.62
N TRP A 703 12.91 -39.93 -4.56
CA TRP A 703 12.05 -40.48 -3.51
C TRP A 703 12.17 -42.01 -3.46
N TRP A 704 12.16 -42.68 -4.61
CA TRP A 704 12.28 -44.13 -4.67
C TRP A 704 13.67 -44.63 -4.27
N LEU A 705 14.74 -43.95 -4.69
CA LEU A 705 16.11 -44.27 -4.29
C LEU A 705 16.32 -44.16 -2.77
N ARG A 706 15.56 -43.32 -2.06
CA ARG A 706 15.60 -43.26 -0.59
C ARG A 706 15.15 -44.57 0.09
N HIS A 707 14.46 -45.44 -0.64
CA HIS A 707 14.05 -46.77 -0.18
C HIS A 707 15.06 -47.87 -0.53
N HIS A 708 16.17 -47.54 -1.21
CA HIS A 708 17.21 -48.51 -1.53
C HIS A 708 17.82 -49.11 -0.23
N PRO A 709 18.05 -50.43 -0.14
CA PRO A 709 18.55 -51.07 1.09
C PRO A 709 19.80 -50.43 1.67
N ARG A 710 20.77 -50.05 0.82
CA ARG A 710 22.00 -49.33 1.25
C ARG A 710 21.73 -47.92 1.79
N VAL A 711 20.67 -47.25 1.33
CA VAL A 711 20.27 -45.93 1.84
C VAL A 711 19.62 -46.05 3.21
N LEU A 712 18.75 -47.05 3.38
CA LEU A 712 18.14 -47.37 4.68
C LEU A 712 19.17 -47.80 5.73
N ALA A 713 20.29 -48.38 5.29
CA ALA A 713 21.39 -48.88 6.13
C ALA A 713 22.59 -47.92 6.27
N LEU A 714 22.47 -46.64 5.88
CA LEU A 714 23.59 -45.70 5.96
C LEU A 714 24.19 -45.59 7.38
N PRO A 715 25.51 -45.72 7.54
CA PRO A 715 26.17 -45.86 8.84
C PRO A 715 26.44 -44.50 9.50
N PHE A 716 25.38 -43.77 9.84
CA PHE A 716 25.53 -42.47 10.51
C PHE A 716 26.16 -42.58 11.91
N LYS A 717 27.11 -41.69 12.21
CA LYS A 717 27.66 -41.56 13.56
C LYS A 717 26.58 -41.32 14.61
N LYS A 718 26.83 -41.80 15.83
CA LYS A 718 25.97 -41.50 16.99
C LYS A 718 25.94 -39.99 17.24
N GLY A 719 24.74 -39.41 17.34
CA GLY A 719 24.53 -37.99 17.64
C GLY A 719 24.24 -37.08 16.43
N VAL A 720 24.36 -37.58 15.19
CA VAL A 720 23.96 -36.82 13.99
C VAL A 720 22.47 -36.48 14.03
N LYS A 721 22.12 -35.21 13.82
CA LYS A 721 20.74 -34.72 13.92
C LYS A 721 19.90 -35.19 12.73
N ARG A 722 18.57 -35.22 12.90
CA ARG A 722 17.63 -35.67 11.84
C ARG A 722 17.73 -34.86 10.56
N ALA A 723 17.84 -33.53 10.66
CA ALA A 723 18.00 -32.65 9.50
C ALA A 723 19.29 -32.96 8.72
N ASP A 724 20.41 -33.14 9.43
CA ASP A 724 21.69 -33.50 8.81
C ASP A 724 21.62 -34.87 8.11
N LYS A 725 20.96 -35.86 8.72
CA LYS A 725 20.71 -37.16 8.08
C LYS A 725 19.86 -37.02 6.82
N ALA A 726 18.83 -36.17 6.86
CA ALA A 726 17.95 -35.96 5.71
C ALA A 726 18.73 -35.38 4.52
N ASN A 727 19.44 -34.28 4.74
CA ASN A 727 20.30 -33.66 3.73
C ASN A 727 21.37 -34.62 3.21
N ALA A 728 22.02 -35.38 4.09
CA ALA A 728 23.04 -36.34 3.69
C ALA A 728 22.49 -37.48 2.82
N ILE A 729 21.30 -37.99 3.13
CA ILE A 729 20.58 -38.96 2.30
C ILE A 729 20.25 -38.35 0.94
N ASP A 730 19.72 -37.13 0.92
CA ASP A 730 19.26 -36.49 -0.31
C ASP A 730 20.43 -36.22 -1.28
N LEU A 731 21.60 -35.80 -0.74
CA LEU A 731 22.86 -35.72 -1.50
C LEU A 731 23.33 -37.09 -2.01
N PHE A 732 23.25 -38.14 -1.17
CA PHE A 732 23.65 -39.49 -1.55
C PHE A 732 22.82 -40.05 -2.71
N VAL A 733 21.50 -39.87 -2.68
CA VAL A 733 20.60 -40.35 -3.75
C VAL A 733 20.67 -39.46 -4.98
N GLY A 734 20.89 -38.14 -4.83
CA GLY A 734 21.03 -37.21 -5.95
C GLY A 734 22.21 -37.54 -6.87
N GLY A 735 23.27 -38.16 -6.33
CA GLY A 735 24.42 -38.62 -7.12
C GLY A 735 25.33 -37.48 -7.58
N GLU A 736 25.24 -36.32 -6.93
CA GLU A 736 26.14 -35.19 -7.16
C GLU A 736 27.56 -35.51 -6.67
N VAL A 737 28.57 -35.06 -7.42
CA VAL A 737 29.97 -35.21 -7.02
C VAL A 737 30.30 -34.12 -6.02
N LEU A 738 30.43 -34.50 -4.75
CA LEU A 738 30.83 -33.58 -3.68
C LEU A 738 32.34 -33.31 -3.73
N GLU A 739 32.74 -32.06 -3.55
CA GLU A 739 34.15 -31.64 -3.57
C GLU A 739 34.52 -30.80 -2.34
N GLY A 740 35.83 -30.68 -2.07
CA GLY A 740 36.38 -29.78 -1.06
C GLY A 740 35.78 -29.94 0.35
N GLY A 741 35.38 -28.81 0.94
CA GLY A 741 34.85 -28.75 2.31
C GLY A 741 33.47 -29.40 2.46
N GLU A 742 32.63 -29.37 1.43
CA GLU A 742 31.31 -30.00 1.46
C GLU A 742 31.44 -31.53 1.52
N LYS A 743 32.33 -32.11 0.72
CA LYS A 743 32.68 -33.52 0.80
C LYS A 743 33.17 -33.90 2.19
N ALA A 744 34.13 -33.16 2.73
CA ALA A 744 34.67 -33.42 4.07
C ALA A 744 33.59 -33.33 5.16
N GLN A 745 32.68 -32.35 5.06
CA GLN A 745 31.56 -32.21 5.97
C GLN A 745 30.60 -33.40 5.88
N TRP A 746 30.22 -33.80 4.67
CA TRP A 746 29.32 -34.93 4.44
C TRP A 746 29.94 -36.25 4.94
N GLU A 747 31.19 -36.54 4.58
CA GLU A 747 31.93 -37.73 5.03
C GLU A 747 32.05 -37.80 6.56
N SER A 748 32.16 -36.63 7.22
CA SER A 748 32.27 -36.57 8.68
C SER A 748 31.04 -37.10 9.43
N LEU A 749 29.89 -37.25 8.76
CA LEU A 749 28.63 -37.72 9.34
C LEU A 749 28.55 -39.24 9.52
N PHE A 750 29.47 -40.01 8.94
CA PHE A 750 29.40 -41.48 8.88
C PHE A 750 30.52 -42.17 9.65
N ASP A 751 30.21 -43.28 10.33
CA ASP A 751 31.23 -44.15 10.96
C ASP A 751 32.15 -44.77 9.90
N GLU A 752 31.57 -45.14 8.75
CA GLU A 752 32.27 -45.59 7.55
C GLU A 752 31.70 -44.83 6.35
N VAL A 753 32.55 -44.18 5.55
CA VAL A 753 32.09 -43.40 4.39
C VAL A 753 31.47 -44.34 3.35
N PRO A 754 30.16 -44.22 3.06
CA PRO A 754 29.49 -45.15 2.16
C PRO A 754 29.87 -44.85 0.70
N ALA A 755 30.25 -45.89 -0.06
CA ALA A 755 30.49 -45.75 -1.49
C ALA A 755 29.23 -45.29 -2.24
N PRO A 756 29.32 -44.49 -3.30
CA PRO A 756 28.17 -44.12 -4.12
C PRO A 756 27.41 -45.34 -4.65
N LEU A 757 26.11 -45.18 -4.91
CA LEU A 757 25.35 -46.17 -5.68
C LEU A 757 25.83 -46.16 -7.13
N SER A 758 26.22 -47.33 -7.63
CA SER A 758 26.58 -47.54 -9.05
C SER A 758 25.39 -47.32 -9.98
N SER A 759 25.68 -47.09 -11.26
CA SER A 759 24.63 -46.94 -12.28
C SER A 759 23.75 -48.20 -12.42
N GLU A 760 24.33 -49.38 -12.21
CA GLU A 760 23.62 -50.67 -12.24
C GLU A 760 22.67 -50.81 -11.05
N GLU A 761 23.15 -50.58 -9.81
CA GLU A 761 22.29 -50.60 -8.61
C GLU A 761 21.10 -49.62 -8.74
N ARG A 762 21.37 -48.41 -9.24
CA ARG A 762 20.31 -47.41 -9.48
C ARG A 762 19.29 -47.91 -10.50
N ALA A 763 19.75 -48.49 -11.61
CA ALA A 763 18.88 -48.99 -12.67
C ALA A 763 18.05 -50.19 -12.19
N ASP A 764 18.62 -51.11 -11.43
CA ASP A 764 17.94 -52.30 -10.93
C ASP A 764 16.93 -51.96 -9.84
N HIS A 765 17.23 -50.99 -8.98
CA HIS A 765 16.26 -50.46 -8.02
C HIS A 765 15.12 -49.73 -8.72
N ALA A 766 15.42 -48.88 -9.72
CA ALA A 766 14.40 -48.14 -10.47
C ALA A 766 13.37 -49.05 -11.18
N LYS A 767 13.79 -50.22 -11.69
CA LYS A 767 12.89 -51.21 -12.31
C LYS A 767 11.82 -51.77 -11.36
N GLN A 768 12.03 -51.67 -10.05
CA GLN A 768 11.11 -52.19 -9.03
C GLN A 768 9.97 -51.23 -8.71
N LEU A 769 10.08 -49.95 -9.09
CA LEU A 769 8.98 -49.00 -8.96
C LEU A 769 7.96 -49.26 -10.07
N ASP A 770 6.75 -49.66 -9.70
CA ASP A 770 5.64 -49.90 -10.63
C ASP A 770 4.30 -49.45 -10.02
N GLY A 771 3.28 -49.28 -10.87
CA GLY A 771 1.94 -48.89 -10.43
C GLY A 771 1.82 -47.43 -9.98
N VAL A 772 2.68 -46.54 -10.48
CA VAL A 772 2.61 -45.11 -10.18
C VAL A 772 1.52 -44.45 -11.02
N ALA A 773 0.78 -43.51 -10.41
CA ALA A 773 -0.15 -42.64 -11.10
C ALA A 773 0.53 -41.30 -11.43
N CYS A 774 0.25 -40.74 -12.60
CA CYS A 774 0.74 -39.43 -13.01
C CYS A 774 -0.43 -38.58 -13.52
N SER A 775 -0.48 -37.32 -13.09
CA SER A 775 -1.44 -36.33 -13.58
C SER A 775 -0.72 -35.09 -14.11
N SER A 776 -1.35 -34.39 -15.07
CA SER A 776 -0.87 -33.13 -15.65
C SER A 776 -1.99 -32.10 -15.67
N ASP A 777 -1.70 -30.87 -15.25
CA ASP A 777 -2.69 -29.77 -15.18
C ASP A 777 -3.19 -29.30 -16.57
N ALA A 778 -2.46 -29.63 -17.64
CA ALA A 778 -2.87 -29.44 -19.03
C ALA A 778 -2.46 -30.63 -19.92
N PHE A 779 -2.96 -30.65 -21.16
CA PHE A 779 -2.66 -31.71 -22.13
C PHE A 779 -1.16 -31.90 -22.38
N PHE A 780 -0.78 -33.09 -22.83
CA PHE A 780 0.59 -33.36 -23.28
C PHE A 780 0.76 -32.92 -24.75
N PRO A 781 1.69 -31.99 -25.05
CA PRO A 781 1.91 -31.56 -26.42
C PRO A 781 2.53 -32.65 -27.31
N PHE A 782 3.29 -33.57 -26.72
CA PHE A 782 4.05 -34.59 -27.43
C PHE A 782 4.18 -35.89 -26.61
N PRO A 783 4.39 -37.06 -27.27
CA PRO A 783 4.51 -38.37 -26.62
C PRO A 783 5.77 -38.54 -25.77
N ASP A 784 6.75 -37.64 -25.88
CA ASP A 784 7.96 -37.64 -25.04
C ASP A 784 7.64 -37.57 -23.53
N ASN A 785 6.52 -36.96 -23.16
CA ASN A 785 5.98 -36.98 -21.81
C ASN A 785 5.59 -38.39 -21.37
N VAL A 786 4.85 -39.11 -22.22
CA VAL A 786 4.40 -40.49 -21.97
C VAL A 786 5.61 -41.42 -21.82
N HIS A 787 6.62 -41.26 -22.67
CA HIS A 787 7.87 -42.01 -22.55
C HIS A 787 8.66 -41.65 -21.28
N ARG A 788 8.61 -40.40 -20.81
CA ARG A 788 9.28 -39.99 -19.56
C ARG A 788 8.57 -40.54 -18.33
N VAL A 789 7.24 -40.46 -18.26
CA VAL A 789 6.50 -40.93 -17.08
C VAL A 789 6.71 -42.44 -16.88
N ARG A 790 6.76 -43.22 -17.96
CA ARG A 790 7.02 -44.66 -17.91
C ARG A 790 8.32 -45.04 -17.19
N LYS A 791 9.36 -44.20 -17.30
CA LYS A 791 10.67 -44.44 -16.67
C LYS A 791 10.63 -44.40 -15.14
N SER A 792 9.58 -43.80 -14.57
CA SER A 792 9.35 -43.70 -13.11
C SER A 792 8.16 -44.57 -12.68
N GLY A 793 7.99 -45.75 -13.29
CA GLY A 793 7.00 -46.75 -12.86
C GLY A 793 5.54 -46.42 -13.17
N VAL A 794 5.26 -45.43 -14.01
CA VAL A 794 3.88 -45.01 -14.28
C VAL A 794 3.12 -46.04 -15.09
N ARG A 795 1.94 -46.41 -14.58
CA ARG A 795 0.93 -47.27 -15.23
C ARG A 795 -0.41 -46.58 -15.43
N TYR A 796 -0.65 -45.49 -14.72
CA TYR A 796 -1.91 -44.76 -14.76
C TYR A 796 -1.62 -43.30 -15.05
N LEU A 797 -2.21 -42.76 -16.12
CA LEU A 797 -1.96 -41.41 -16.59
C LEU A 797 -3.29 -40.66 -16.70
N ALA A 798 -3.33 -39.41 -16.23
CA ALA A 798 -4.45 -38.50 -16.48
C ALA A 798 -3.95 -37.15 -16.97
N ALA A 799 -4.61 -36.61 -17.98
CA ALA A 799 -4.36 -35.25 -18.46
C ALA A 799 -5.59 -34.75 -19.22
N PRO A 800 -5.79 -33.43 -19.32
CA PRO A 800 -6.74 -32.87 -20.26
C PRO A 800 -6.46 -33.32 -21.69
N SER A 801 -7.51 -33.50 -22.49
CA SER A 801 -7.38 -33.62 -23.95
C SER A 801 -7.25 -32.24 -24.62
N GLY A 802 -6.99 -32.23 -25.93
CA GLY A 802 -7.01 -31.02 -26.76
C GLY A 802 -5.70 -30.73 -27.48
N SER A 803 -4.72 -31.63 -27.42
CA SER A 803 -3.54 -31.54 -28.29
C SER A 803 -3.87 -32.02 -29.69
N VAL A 804 -3.27 -31.40 -30.70
CA VAL A 804 -3.26 -31.98 -32.07
C VAL A 804 -2.49 -33.31 -32.14
N MET A 805 -1.69 -33.61 -31.11
CA MET A 805 -0.89 -34.83 -30.97
C MET A 805 -1.50 -35.86 -30.00
N ASP A 806 -2.77 -35.71 -29.62
CA ASP A 806 -3.42 -36.61 -28.65
C ASP A 806 -3.36 -38.08 -29.11
N GLU A 807 -3.57 -38.37 -30.40
CA GLU A 807 -3.49 -39.74 -30.94
C GLU A 807 -2.09 -40.37 -30.77
N GLU A 808 -1.02 -39.60 -30.98
CA GLU A 808 0.35 -40.09 -30.79
C GLU A 808 0.69 -40.30 -29.31
N CYS A 809 0.16 -39.46 -28.42
CA CYS A 809 0.27 -39.66 -26.97
C CYS A 809 -0.48 -40.94 -26.51
N ILE A 810 -1.68 -41.19 -27.05
CA ILE A 810 -2.46 -42.40 -26.77
C ILE A 810 -1.72 -43.64 -27.27
N LYS A 811 -1.18 -43.59 -28.49
CA LYS A 811 -0.37 -44.68 -29.05
C LYS A 811 0.86 -44.97 -28.20
N ALA A 812 1.58 -43.93 -27.76
CA ALA A 812 2.71 -44.10 -26.84
C ALA A 812 2.27 -44.72 -25.50
N ALA A 813 1.08 -44.39 -24.99
CA ALA A 813 0.56 -45.01 -23.78
C ALA A 813 0.27 -46.50 -23.99
N ASP A 814 -0.36 -46.86 -25.12
CA ASP A 814 -0.61 -48.25 -25.51
C ASP A 814 0.67 -49.08 -25.67
N GLU A 815 1.72 -48.50 -26.25
CA GLU A 815 3.03 -49.16 -26.41
C GLU A 815 3.66 -49.56 -25.06
N HIS A 816 3.38 -48.80 -24.00
CA HIS A 816 3.91 -49.03 -22.65
C HIS A 816 2.90 -49.71 -21.70
N ASP A 817 1.73 -50.10 -22.20
CA ASP A 817 0.58 -50.59 -21.41
C ASP A 817 0.24 -49.64 -20.24
N ILE A 818 0.20 -48.34 -20.55
CA ILE A 818 -0.23 -47.29 -19.63
C ILE A 818 -1.72 -47.04 -19.87
N ILE A 819 -2.49 -47.08 -18.78
CA ILE A 819 -3.89 -46.69 -18.78
C ILE A 819 -3.97 -45.18 -18.76
N PHE A 820 -4.49 -44.58 -19.83
CA PHE A 820 -4.55 -43.14 -19.98
C PHE A 820 -5.99 -42.64 -20.00
N ALA A 821 -6.36 -41.83 -19.01
CA ALA A 821 -7.62 -41.12 -18.93
C ALA A 821 -7.50 -39.67 -19.43
N HIS A 822 -8.29 -39.32 -20.44
CA HIS A 822 -8.42 -37.94 -20.89
C HIS A 822 -9.51 -37.23 -20.10
N THR A 823 -9.16 -36.12 -19.45
CA THR A 823 -10.12 -35.30 -18.70
C THR A 823 -10.59 -34.10 -19.55
N PRO A 824 -11.77 -33.52 -19.25
CA PRO A 824 -12.21 -32.27 -19.86
C PRO A 824 -11.72 -31.03 -19.07
N LEU A 825 -10.91 -31.22 -18.01
CA LEU A 825 -10.68 -30.20 -16.98
C LEU A 825 -9.21 -29.79 -16.91
N ARG A 826 -8.89 -28.60 -17.43
CA ARG A 826 -7.59 -27.95 -17.26
C ARG A 826 -7.51 -27.25 -15.89
N LEU A 827 -6.35 -27.35 -15.23
CA LEU A 827 -6.15 -26.94 -13.83
C LEU A 827 -5.03 -25.90 -13.67
N PHE A 828 -5.00 -24.85 -14.50
CA PHE A 828 -4.02 -23.78 -14.32
C PHE A 828 -4.22 -22.99 -13.02
N HIS A 829 -3.13 -22.68 -12.34
CA HIS A 829 -3.10 -21.91 -11.09
C HIS A 829 -1.88 -20.95 -11.06
N HIS A 830 -2.12 -19.66 -10.78
CA HIS A 830 -1.13 -18.56 -10.85
C HIS A 830 -1.41 -17.48 -9.81
#